data_AF-A0A839HAE0-F1
#
_entry.id   AF-A0A839HAE0-F1
#
_cell.length_a   1.000
_cell.length_b   1.000
_cell.length_c   1.000
_cell.angle_alpha   90.00
_cell.angle_beta   90.00
_cell.angle_gamma   90.00
#
_symmetry.space_group_name_H-M   'P 1'
#
loop_
_entity.id
_entity.type
_entity.pdbx_description
1 polymer ?
#
loop_
_entity_poly.entity_id
_entity_poly.type
_entity_poly.pdbx_seq_one_letter_code
_entity_poly.pdbx_strand_id
1 'polypeptide(L)'
;MQEKSHYKLFKAGKNWCTMMITLVAAAAGVSIASTTVHADTVATPTVQVEKATGTKDQQSNGKPDQEKQSGQGSVDTQNTNTNNPSTKQQADVDYKTPVNNGYIDTVTTNAKDENNIEVNGWHATNQYKNGMDHYLIALNGDNNHELYRTKVETTYRPDVQKVYPKAPISGNGGFQATIPVNRLNNASSVRFVSRYTNSPVGEPNGGVDFWYPTIQTKAAYLDNFKVNGNNIEVSGWHADDQSVNKPAHFLILFDKSKNKEVARQKTKVVASPDVAQNGYATIANANKSRFSAVFTINPAMLGDEFTIVSRYSDNEKTGEGNRSDYWFNNNSLKIGKGKNAGYIDQLSVDAKDNKVIVSGWNANDDSAVLTNHYLILFDKTANHEVARQAVKTLVSADVAQNGFGDVNNANRSRFNASFDITPAMIGHQLTVVSRYTNDAKGGEGTHSDYWYNQAAVPVYANQAGYLDQFSVSGANGQINASGWHAADASSILNNHYLILFDKTANHEVARQNVKVTASADVAQNGFGNIANAGQSRFSTNFKVTPAMVGHQLVLISRYSDDAKGGEGNHIDYWYNNAINLNNNQAWLDNFNQNGNTITASGWHADDSSFINKHHFIILWDLSKGHEIGRKEVTNTTSPDINNVYGNVLGANNARFSVSFNIDGQYAHDAMQLISRYSNADNGEGNYSQNWLTNQYLNLYQNPSWMYQINYSQIQPTGPVGHNIGPGYEGIKTQLVKDRIGTGYQHNTYTTADAYRVMNVQRAHGLPATGWVDYNTWVALGLPADQWNSIDSYVAPLGAGAGASRQDHIEAMIRQAYQYMGKPWLAGCSSSPAYGVDCSGLVMQALYAGGINPTSCSSIYHGFPGNEWNSRNLFTDPHFMNVSYGDRQRGDLVFYYQPGTHTIWHVAIYLGNNQVIESWPPRVMVQPIVNGQRNVIAGIRRVFA
;
A
#
# COMPACT_ATOMS: atom_id res chain seq x y z
N MET A 1 23.71 -1.64 -1.01
CA MET A 1 23.64 -1.83 0.45
C MET A 1 22.26 -2.38 0.77
N GLN A 2 22.18 -3.63 1.21
CA GLN A 2 20.93 -4.31 1.58
C GLN A 2 20.60 -3.99 3.04
N GLU A 3 19.41 -3.48 3.31
CA GLU A 3 18.89 -3.31 4.67
C GLU A 3 18.52 -4.67 5.26
N LYS A 4 19.07 -5.00 6.42
CA LYS A 4 18.70 -6.18 7.20
C LYS A 4 17.42 -5.89 7.98
N SER A 5 16.29 -6.44 7.55
CA SER A 5 15.03 -6.37 8.29
C SER A 5 14.96 -7.45 9.37
N HIS A 6 14.70 -7.08 10.62
CA HIS A 6 14.47 -8.01 11.73
C HIS A 6 12.97 -8.26 11.93
N TYR A 7 12.55 -9.53 11.86
CA TYR A 7 11.17 -9.95 12.09
C TYR A 7 11.04 -10.66 13.44
N LYS A 8 9.94 -10.44 14.16
CA LYS A 8 9.59 -11.19 15.38
C LYS A 8 8.37 -12.08 15.10
N LEU A 9 8.50 -13.36 15.42
CA LEU A 9 7.42 -14.33 15.38
C LEU A 9 6.64 -14.29 16.69
N PHE A 10 5.31 -14.25 16.61
CA PHE A 10 4.46 -14.46 17.78
C PHE A 10 3.22 -15.29 17.40
N LYS A 11 2.65 -15.92 18.43
CA LYS A 11 1.62 -16.94 18.29
C LYS A 11 0.27 -16.38 18.71
N ALA A 12 -0.68 -16.33 17.78
CA ALA A 12 -2.08 -16.02 18.05
C ALA A 12 -2.91 -17.26 17.72
N GLY A 13 -3.32 -18.00 18.76
CA GLY A 13 -4.01 -19.28 18.60
C GLY A 13 -3.13 -20.37 17.96
N LYS A 14 -3.66 -21.08 16.95
CA LYS A 14 -2.99 -22.22 16.28
C LYS A 14 -2.11 -21.83 15.07
N ASN A 15 -2.06 -20.56 14.67
CA ASN A 15 -1.30 -20.11 13.50
C ASN A 15 -0.13 -19.19 13.91
N TRP A 16 0.95 -19.22 13.11
CA TRP A 16 2.12 -18.35 13.25
C TRP A 16 1.99 -17.15 12.32
N CYS A 17 2.24 -15.94 12.83
CA CYS A 17 2.21 -14.71 12.04
C CYS A 17 3.54 -13.96 12.19
N THR A 18 3.94 -13.24 11.13
CA THR A 18 5.14 -12.40 11.06
C THR A 18 4.76 -10.93 10.94
N MET A 19 5.41 -10.05 11.71
CA MET A 19 5.21 -8.60 11.62
C MET A 19 6.58 -7.90 11.50
N MET A 20 6.68 -6.93 10.59
CA MET A 20 7.86 -6.07 10.40
C MET A 20 7.81 -4.92 11.42
N ILE A 21 8.91 -4.68 12.15
CA ILE A 21 8.99 -3.57 13.12
C ILE A 21 9.62 -2.37 12.41
N THR A 22 8.82 -1.35 12.11
CA THR A 22 9.30 -0.08 11.55
C THR A 22 9.57 0.91 12.68
N LEU A 23 10.82 1.40 12.77
CA LEU A 23 11.22 2.44 13.72
C LEU A 23 10.75 3.80 13.18
N VAL A 24 9.76 4.44 13.81
CA VAL A 24 9.26 5.77 13.42
C VAL A 24 10.01 6.84 14.21
N ALA A 25 10.73 7.71 13.49
CA ALA A 25 11.27 8.97 14.02
C ALA A 25 10.12 9.98 14.23
N ALA A 26 10.04 10.55 15.43
CA ALA A 26 8.98 11.47 15.82
C ALA A 26 9.16 12.86 15.18
N ALA A 27 8.16 13.32 14.44
CA ALA A 27 7.93 14.72 14.11
C ALA A 27 6.48 15.07 14.51
N ALA A 28 6.34 16.10 15.34
CA ALA A 28 5.09 16.53 15.94
C ALA A 28 4.15 17.16 14.91
N GLY A 29 2.94 16.61 14.80
CA GLY A 29 1.84 17.17 14.02
C GLY A 29 0.52 16.56 14.50
N VAL A 30 -0.37 17.38 15.03
CA VAL A 30 -1.65 16.98 15.64
C VAL A 30 -2.58 16.39 14.58
N SER A 31 -2.95 15.11 14.72
CA SER A 31 -3.98 14.45 13.91
C SER A 31 -5.21 14.14 14.77
N ILE A 32 -6.37 14.54 14.25
CA ILE A 32 -7.69 14.34 14.86
C ILE A 32 -8.16 12.94 14.41
N ALA A 33 -8.50 12.07 15.36
CA ALA A 33 -8.88 10.69 15.10
C ALA A 33 -10.22 10.59 14.34
N SER A 34 -10.21 10.03 13.14
CA SER A 34 -11.38 9.54 12.41
C SER A 34 -11.72 8.14 12.88
N THR A 35 -12.91 7.95 13.46
CA THR A 35 -13.45 6.63 13.78
C THR A 35 -14.07 6.00 12.54
N THR A 36 -13.46 4.92 12.03
CA THR A 36 -14.02 4.06 10.97
C THR A 36 -14.89 2.98 11.62
N VAL A 37 -16.14 2.83 11.20
CA VAL A 37 -17.02 1.73 11.64
C VAL A 37 -17.20 0.78 10.46
N HIS A 38 -16.73 -0.47 10.63
CA HIS A 38 -17.04 -1.59 9.75
C HIS A 38 -18.23 -2.36 10.35
N ALA A 39 -19.23 -2.68 9.54
CA ALA A 39 -20.31 -3.59 9.93
C ALA A 39 -20.15 -4.90 9.16
N ASP A 40 -19.60 -5.92 9.81
CA ASP A 40 -19.50 -7.28 9.27
C ASP A 40 -20.85 -8.01 9.35
N THR A 41 -21.31 -8.51 8.21
CA THR A 41 -22.37 -9.52 8.12
C THR A 41 -21.83 -10.90 8.50
N VAL A 42 -22.37 -11.49 9.57
CA VAL A 42 -22.25 -12.93 9.83
C VAL A 42 -23.61 -13.57 9.57
N ALA A 43 -23.65 -14.45 8.58
CA ALA A 43 -24.79 -15.31 8.28
C ALA A 43 -24.58 -16.70 8.89
N THR A 44 -25.63 -17.24 9.53
CA THR A 44 -26.14 -18.65 9.56
C THR A 44 -26.72 -19.01 10.94
N PRO A 45 -27.60 -20.03 11.09
CA PRO A 45 -28.52 -20.68 10.14
C PRO A 45 -29.98 -20.78 10.67
N THR A 46 -30.92 -21.02 9.76
CA THR A 46 -32.31 -21.45 10.06
C THR A 46 -32.36 -22.91 10.50
N VAL A 47 -33.11 -23.20 11.59
CA VAL A 47 -33.72 -24.50 11.87
C VAL A 47 -35.18 -24.26 12.31
N GLN A 48 -36.10 -24.98 11.67
CA GLN A 48 -37.52 -25.06 11.98
C GLN A 48 -37.81 -26.05 13.14
N VAL A 49 -39.10 -26.11 13.53
CA VAL A 49 -39.76 -27.15 14.37
C VAL A 49 -39.69 -26.80 15.87
N GLU A 50 -40.76 -26.75 16.69
CA GLU A 50 -42.09 -27.36 16.68
C GLU A 50 -43.04 -26.56 17.60
N LYS A 51 -44.33 -26.57 17.28
CA LYS A 51 -45.42 -26.03 18.12
C LYS A 51 -46.39 -27.18 18.35
N ALA A 52 -46.49 -27.70 19.57
CA ALA A 52 -47.60 -28.54 20.02
C ALA A 52 -47.65 -28.56 21.56
N THR A 53 -48.66 -27.90 22.14
CA THR A 53 -49.75 -28.49 22.95
C THR A 53 -49.33 -28.94 24.37
N GLY A 54 -49.98 -28.55 25.45
CA GLY A 54 -51.29 -27.94 25.64
C GLY A 54 -52.05 -28.67 26.75
N THR A 55 -52.78 -27.93 27.57
CA THR A 55 -53.94 -28.37 28.37
C THR A 55 -54.69 -27.08 28.71
N LYS A 56 -55.79 -26.73 28.05
CA LYS A 56 -57.17 -27.28 28.08
C LYS A 56 -57.82 -27.19 29.46
N ASP A 57 -58.80 -26.30 29.56
CA ASP A 57 -60.20 -26.56 29.92
C ASP A 57 -61.01 -25.26 29.62
N GLN A 58 -62.26 -25.23 29.17
CA GLN A 58 -63.16 -26.18 28.49
C GLN A 58 -64.37 -25.34 28.01
N GLN A 59 -64.86 -25.65 26.79
CA GLN A 59 -66.27 -25.72 26.31
C GLN A 59 -67.34 -24.69 26.72
N SER A 60 -68.43 -24.46 26.01
CA SER A 60 -68.95 -24.55 24.62
C SER A 60 -70.49 -24.54 24.75
N ASN A 61 -71.19 -24.05 23.72
CA ASN A 61 -72.64 -24.19 23.45
C ASN A 61 -73.57 -23.35 24.35
N GLY A 62 -74.64 -22.70 23.89
CA GLY A 62 -75.26 -22.61 22.57
C GLY A 62 -76.79 -22.48 22.74
N LYS A 63 -77.34 -21.26 22.48
CA LYS A 63 -78.77 -20.86 22.25
C LYS A 63 -79.85 -21.30 23.29
N PRO A 64 -81.09 -20.73 23.34
CA PRO A 64 -81.87 -20.03 22.29
C PRO A 64 -82.62 -18.74 22.73
N ASP A 65 -83.50 -18.29 21.83
CA ASP A 65 -84.40 -17.12 21.84
C ASP A 65 -85.33 -16.98 23.07
N GLN A 66 -85.80 -15.75 23.38
CA GLN A 66 -87.24 -15.36 23.31
C GLN A 66 -87.54 -13.92 23.78
N GLU A 67 -88.61 -13.39 23.19
CA GLU A 67 -89.30 -12.11 23.35
C GLU A 67 -90.08 -11.91 24.68
N LYS A 68 -90.44 -10.64 24.97
CA LYS A 68 -91.70 -10.12 25.61
C LYS A 68 -91.95 -10.55 27.09
N GLN A 69 -92.61 -9.80 27.97
CA GLN A 69 -93.55 -8.67 27.88
C GLN A 69 -93.72 -8.03 29.28
N SER A 70 -94.00 -6.72 29.31
CA SER A 70 -94.92 -5.97 30.19
C SER A 70 -95.20 -6.36 31.66
N GLY A 71 -95.19 -5.32 32.51
CA GLY A 71 -96.01 -5.13 33.72
C GLY A 71 -95.48 -3.87 34.44
N GLN A 72 -96.08 -2.68 34.36
CA GLN A 72 -97.42 -2.23 34.79
C GLN A 72 -97.69 -2.51 36.28
N GLY A 73 -97.71 -1.43 37.05
CA GLY A 73 -98.08 -1.36 38.47
C GLY A 73 -98.35 0.10 38.84
N SER A 74 -99.56 0.54 38.52
CA SER A 74 -100.18 1.85 38.79
C SER A 74 -100.27 2.16 40.28
N VAL A 75 -100.38 3.44 40.68
CA VAL A 75 -101.54 4.00 41.42
C VAL A 75 -101.55 5.54 41.36
N ASP A 76 -102.69 6.02 40.85
CA ASP A 76 -103.44 7.28 41.04
C ASP A 76 -102.86 8.70 40.87
N THR A 77 -103.53 9.37 39.93
CA THR A 77 -103.93 10.78 39.94
C THR A 77 -104.87 11.13 41.09
N GLN A 78 -104.57 12.19 41.84
CA GLN A 78 -105.57 13.19 42.24
C GLN A 78 -104.97 14.60 42.25
N ASN A 79 -105.42 15.38 41.27
CA ASN A 79 -105.97 16.73 41.40
C ASN A 79 -105.54 17.57 42.63
N THR A 80 -104.93 18.73 42.41
CA THR A 80 -105.35 20.00 43.07
C THR A 80 -104.64 21.22 42.45
N ASN A 81 -105.47 22.02 41.78
CA ASN A 81 -105.54 23.48 41.81
C ASN A 81 -104.33 24.31 42.29
N THR A 82 -104.04 25.32 41.47
CA THR A 82 -103.83 26.71 41.87
C THR A 82 -104.31 27.06 43.28
N ASN A 83 -103.37 27.48 44.15
CA ASN A 83 -103.51 28.69 44.96
C ASN A 83 -102.20 29.03 45.68
N ASN A 84 -101.88 30.32 45.69
CA ASN A 84 -100.87 31.00 46.48
C ASN A 84 -100.90 30.53 47.96
N PRO A 85 -99.74 30.49 48.63
CA PRO A 85 -99.55 31.55 49.62
C PRO A 85 -98.11 32.08 49.68
N SER A 86 -98.03 33.40 49.71
CA SER A 86 -97.06 34.16 50.48
C SER A 86 -96.83 33.56 51.86
N THR A 87 -95.59 33.14 52.17
CA THR A 87 -94.96 33.32 53.49
C THR A 87 -93.45 33.22 53.37
N LYS A 88 -92.74 34.29 53.75
CA LYS A 88 -91.31 34.30 54.03
C LYS A 88 -91.00 33.22 55.07
N GLN A 89 -90.19 32.22 54.71
CA GLN A 89 -89.40 31.46 55.69
C GLN A 89 -87.94 31.84 55.48
N GLN A 90 -87.43 32.56 56.48
CA GLN A 90 -86.03 32.96 56.61
C GLN A 90 -85.22 31.68 56.84
N ALA A 91 -84.44 31.26 55.84
CA ALA A 91 -83.52 30.15 55.99
C ALA A 91 -82.48 30.49 57.07
N ASP A 92 -82.31 29.59 58.04
CA ASP A 92 -81.36 29.73 59.15
C ASP A 92 -79.93 29.70 58.57
N VAL A 93 -79.28 30.87 58.49
CA VAL A 93 -77.96 31.02 57.89
C VAL A 93 -76.90 30.64 58.91
N ASP A 94 -76.13 29.59 58.62
CA ASP A 94 -74.96 29.22 59.44
C ASP A 94 -73.71 29.99 58.97
N TYR A 95 -73.38 31.07 59.68
CA TYR A 95 -72.15 31.83 59.48
C TYR A 95 -70.92 31.20 60.15
N LYS A 96 -71.05 30.07 60.89
CA LYS A 96 -69.95 29.46 61.64
C LYS A 96 -69.18 28.40 60.87
N THR A 97 -69.81 27.72 59.89
CA THR A 97 -69.14 26.76 59.02
C THR A 97 -68.73 27.46 57.71
N PRO A 98 -67.43 27.69 57.41
CA PRO A 98 -67.03 28.40 56.20
C PRO A 98 -67.48 27.63 54.94
N VAL A 99 -68.29 28.27 54.09
CA VAL A 99 -68.64 27.73 52.76
C VAL A 99 -68.22 28.75 51.72
N ASN A 100 -67.32 28.36 50.83
CA ASN A 100 -66.87 29.13 49.68
C ASN A 100 -66.45 28.16 48.58
N ASN A 101 -67.43 27.61 47.85
CA ASN A 101 -67.20 26.59 46.83
C ASN A 101 -67.86 26.98 45.52
N GLY A 102 -67.25 26.56 44.41
CA GLY A 102 -67.79 26.76 43.08
C GLY A 102 -67.26 25.73 42.10
N TYR A 103 -67.96 25.58 40.98
CA TYR A 103 -67.47 24.83 39.85
C TYR A 103 -67.85 25.55 38.54
N ILE A 104 -67.00 25.43 37.51
CA ILE A 104 -67.34 25.82 36.13
C ILE A 104 -67.90 24.58 35.46
N ASP A 105 -69.18 24.61 35.13
CA ASP A 105 -69.87 23.49 34.48
C ASP A 105 -69.44 23.37 33.02
N THR A 106 -69.45 24.48 32.29
CA THR A 106 -69.04 24.53 30.88
C THR A 106 -68.39 25.86 30.53
N VAL A 107 -67.44 25.80 29.60
CA VAL A 107 -66.98 26.94 28.80
C VAL A 107 -67.20 26.54 27.36
N THR A 108 -68.11 27.24 26.68
CA THR A 108 -68.50 26.90 25.30
C THR A 108 -68.61 28.15 24.46
N THR A 109 -68.36 28.06 23.16
CA THR A 109 -68.67 29.13 22.21
C THR A 109 -70.16 29.45 22.23
N ASN A 110 -70.53 30.73 22.22
CA ASN A 110 -71.93 31.14 22.18
C ASN A 110 -72.54 30.72 20.83
N ALA A 111 -73.58 29.89 20.87
CA ALA A 111 -74.25 29.35 19.67
C ALA A 111 -74.96 30.40 18.81
N LYS A 112 -75.11 31.65 19.30
CA LYS A 112 -75.78 32.77 18.62
C LYS A 112 -74.82 33.89 18.19
N ASP A 113 -73.62 33.96 18.77
CA ASP A 113 -72.58 34.94 18.41
C ASP A 113 -71.19 34.35 18.69
N GLU A 114 -70.55 33.86 17.63
CA GLU A 114 -69.25 33.22 17.64
C GLU A 114 -68.11 34.10 18.21
N ASN A 115 -68.32 35.42 18.36
CA ASN A 115 -67.33 36.32 18.97
C ASN A 115 -67.31 36.28 20.50
N ASN A 116 -68.19 35.50 21.14
CA ASN A 116 -68.27 35.39 22.58
C ASN A 116 -68.18 33.92 23.04
N ILE A 117 -67.56 33.70 24.20
CA ILE A 117 -67.71 32.45 24.97
C ILE A 117 -68.79 32.63 26.03
N GLU A 118 -69.51 31.56 26.31
CA GLU A 118 -70.39 31.41 27.46
C GLU A 118 -69.70 30.57 28.53
N VAL A 119 -69.58 31.13 29.72
CA VAL A 119 -69.06 30.46 30.91
C VAL A 119 -70.23 30.20 31.85
N ASN A 120 -70.55 28.94 32.06
CA ASN A 120 -71.59 28.51 33.00
C ASN A 120 -70.93 27.89 34.21
N GLY A 121 -71.42 28.24 35.39
CA GLY A 121 -70.92 27.67 36.63
C GLY A 121 -71.80 28.04 37.81
N TRP A 122 -71.30 27.76 39.00
CA TRP A 122 -71.94 28.16 40.24
C TRP A 122 -70.91 28.55 41.29
N HIS A 123 -71.33 29.38 42.24
CA HIS A 123 -70.57 29.82 43.39
C HIS A 123 -71.50 29.92 44.61
N ALA A 124 -71.35 28.99 45.54
CA ALA A 124 -72.07 28.94 46.81
C ALA A 124 -71.18 29.43 47.95
N THR A 125 -71.68 30.42 48.69
CA THR A 125 -70.97 30.95 49.86
C THR A 125 -71.91 31.42 50.96
N ASN A 126 -71.47 31.32 52.22
CA ASN A 126 -72.14 31.94 53.37
C ASN A 126 -71.67 33.36 53.68
N GLN A 127 -70.76 33.93 52.88
CA GLN A 127 -70.35 35.33 52.98
C GLN A 127 -71.21 36.28 52.14
N TYR A 128 -72.12 35.74 51.32
CA TYR A 128 -73.10 36.52 50.59
C TYR A 128 -74.08 37.19 51.58
N LYS A 129 -74.28 38.50 51.40
CA LYS A 129 -75.33 39.26 52.08
C LYS A 129 -76.33 39.76 51.05
N ASN A 130 -77.60 39.84 51.46
CA ASN A 130 -78.66 40.30 50.59
C ASN A 130 -78.34 41.70 50.03
N GLY A 131 -78.35 41.83 48.70
CA GLY A 131 -78.02 43.07 47.99
C GLY A 131 -76.59 43.15 47.44
N MET A 132 -75.75 42.12 47.63
CA MET A 132 -74.45 42.04 46.95
C MET A 132 -74.61 41.73 45.47
N ASP A 133 -73.75 42.34 44.64
CA ASP A 133 -73.64 42.05 43.23
C ASP A 133 -72.72 40.86 42.98
N HIS A 134 -73.05 40.06 41.96
CA HIS A 134 -72.27 38.90 41.53
C HIS A 134 -71.53 39.22 40.23
N TYR A 135 -70.21 39.03 40.23
CA TYR A 135 -69.34 39.24 39.08
C TYR A 135 -68.59 37.96 38.73
N LEU A 136 -68.39 37.73 37.43
CA LEU A 136 -67.37 36.83 36.92
C LEU A 136 -66.22 37.66 36.33
N ILE A 137 -65.01 37.39 36.79
CA ILE A 137 -63.78 38.03 36.36
C ILE A 137 -62.94 36.98 35.64
N ALA A 138 -62.55 37.26 34.40
CA ALA A 138 -61.58 36.47 33.65
C ALA A 138 -60.19 37.08 33.85
N LEU A 139 -59.27 36.27 34.35
CA LEU A 139 -57.87 36.62 34.51
C LEU A 139 -57.02 35.80 33.53
N ASN A 140 -55.91 36.37 33.08
CA ASN A 140 -54.88 35.62 32.38
C ASN A 140 -54.29 34.59 33.33
N GLY A 141 -54.34 33.31 32.96
CA GLY A 141 -53.92 32.21 33.81
C GLY A 141 -52.43 32.19 34.14
N ASP A 142 -51.60 32.87 33.35
CA ASP A 142 -50.14 32.88 33.50
C ASP A 142 -49.65 33.95 34.49
N ASN A 143 -50.35 35.09 34.56
CA ASN A 143 -49.92 36.25 35.37
C ASN A 143 -51.03 36.90 36.22
N ASN A 144 -52.24 36.32 36.22
CA ASN A 144 -53.44 36.81 36.89
C ASN A 144 -53.88 38.24 36.51
N HIS A 145 -53.42 38.78 35.38
CA HIS A 145 -53.89 40.07 34.89
C HIS A 145 -55.37 40.00 34.47
N GLU A 146 -56.17 40.99 34.88
CA GLU A 146 -57.61 41.01 34.54
C GLU A 146 -57.83 41.27 33.05
N LEU A 147 -58.46 40.30 32.38
CA LEU A 147 -58.79 40.34 30.96
C LEU A 147 -60.17 40.95 30.73
N TYR A 148 -61.13 40.52 31.54
CA TYR A 148 -62.53 40.91 31.43
C TYR A 148 -63.25 40.75 32.76
N ARG A 149 -64.27 41.58 32.97
CA ARG A 149 -65.17 41.47 34.11
C ARG A 149 -66.58 41.75 33.64
N THR A 150 -67.52 40.93 34.08
CA THR A 150 -68.94 41.16 33.85
C THR A 150 -69.72 40.88 35.10
N LYS A 151 -70.75 41.70 35.35
CA LYS A 151 -71.81 41.35 36.30
C LYS A 151 -72.58 40.16 35.72
N VAL A 152 -72.92 39.19 36.55
CA VAL A 152 -73.66 37.99 36.13
C VAL A 152 -75.02 37.96 36.80
N GLU A 153 -76.03 37.48 36.07
CA GLU A 153 -77.34 37.20 36.64
C GLU A 153 -77.35 35.81 37.27
N THR A 154 -77.99 35.71 38.43
CA THR A 154 -78.09 34.48 39.18
C THR A 154 -79.08 33.52 38.53
N THR A 155 -78.65 32.28 38.29
CA THR A 155 -79.51 31.18 37.84
C THR A 155 -79.77 30.20 38.97
N TYR A 156 -81.01 29.71 39.06
CA TYR A 156 -81.41 28.80 40.13
C TYR A 156 -80.89 27.37 39.89
N ARG A 157 -80.15 26.84 40.86
CA ARG A 157 -79.46 25.55 40.89
C ARG A 157 -79.89 24.72 42.10
N PRO A 158 -81.01 23.97 41.99
CA PRO A 158 -81.54 23.17 43.10
C PRO A 158 -80.59 22.04 43.53
N ASP A 159 -79.75 21.55 42.61
CA ASP A 159 -78.69 20.59 42.87
C ASP A 159 -77.60 21.15 43.80
N VAL A 160 -77.20 22.41 43.58
CA VAL A 160 -76.21 23.10 44.44
C VAL A 160 -76.82 23.46 45.80
N GLN A 161 -78.08 23.92 45.85
CA GLN A 161 -78.80 24.15 47.11
C GLN A 161 -78.91 22.88 47.96
N LYS A 162 -79.07 21.71 47.34
CA LYS A 162 -79.14 20.43 48.06
C LYS A 162 -77.81 20.06 48.72
N VAL A 163 -76.68 20.37 48.09
CA VAL A 163 -75.33 20.07 48.61
C VAL A 163 -74.87 21.11 49.63
N TYR A 164 -75.23 22.38 49.44
CA TYR A 164 -74.86 23.48 50.33
C TYR A 164 -76.08 24.19 50.95
N PRO A 165 -77.03 23.50 51.60
CA PRO A 165 -78.34 24.06 51.96
C PRO A 165 -78.28 25.22 52.97
N LYS A 166 -77.15 25.38 53.65
CA LYS A 166 -76.90 26.42 54.65
C LYS A 166 -76.20 27.67 54.10
N ALA A 167 -75.76 27.68 52.83
CA ALA A 167 -75.24 28.87 52.18
C ALA A 167 -76.42 29.69 51.62
N PRO A 168 -76.59 30.98 51.99
CA PRO A 168 -77.78 31.76 51.64
C PRO A 168 -78.04 31.88 50.13
N ILE A 169 -76.97 31.82 49.34
CA ILE A 169 -77.02 31.99 47.89
C ILE A 169 -76.83 30.67 47.14
N SER A 170 -76.63 29.50 47.77
CA SER A 170 -76.29 28.26 47.04
C SER A 170 -77.26 27.90 45.92
N GLY A 171 -78.56 28.11 46.13
CA GLY A 171 -79.60 27.83 45.16
C GLY A 171 -79.68 28.90 44.08
N ASN A 172 -79.38 30.16 44.36
CA ASN A 172 -79.29 31.22 43.35
C ASN A 172 -77.83 31.54 43.01
N GLY A 173 -76.91 30.59 43.20
CA GLY A 173 -75.48 30.82 43.05
C GLY A 173 -74.96 30.41 41.67
N GLY A 174 -75.83 29.84 40.83
CA GLY A 174 -75.54 29.59 39.43
C GLY A 174 -75.35 30.90 38.67
N PHE A 175 -74.53 30.88 37.64
CA PHE A 175 -74.33 32.01 36.75
C PHE A 175 -74.07 31.55 35.33
N GLN A 176 -74.39 32.44 34.40
CA GLN A 176 -73.95 32.39 33.00
C GLN A 176 -73.31 33.74 32.67
N ALA A 177 -72.10 33.70 32.14
CA ALA A 177 -71.37 34.89 31.73
C ALA A 177 -71.02 34.82 30.24
N THR A 178 -71.24 35.91 29.52
CA THR A 178 -70.80 36.06 28.14
C THR A 178 -69.53 36.90 28.12
N ILE A 179 -68.44 36.36 27.56
CA ILE A 179 -67.13 37.00 27.51
C ILE A 179 -66.68 37.12 26.05
N PRO A 180 -66.39 38.34 25.56
CA PRO A 180 -65.86 38.51 24.22
C PRO A 180 -64.50 37.84 24.05
N VAL A 181 -64.36 36.99 23.03
CA VAL A 181 -63.13 36.21 22.75
C VAL A 181 -61.93 37.14 22.53
N ASN A 182 -62.13 38.33 21.96
CA ASN A 182 -61.07 39.32 21.77
C ASN A 182 -60.47 39.86 23.08
N ARG A 183 -61.18 39.75 24.21
CA ARG A 183 -60.66 40.13 25.53
C ARG A 183 -59.70 39.08 26.09
N LEU A 184 -59.75 37.86 25.55
CA LEU A 184 -58.86 36.75 25.90
C LEU A 184 -57.61 36.68 25.02
N ASN A 185 -57.39 37.67 24.15
CA ASN A 185 -56.29 37.71 23.19
C ASN A 185 -54.94 37.40 23.87
N ASN A 186 -54.20 36.46 23.27
CA ASN A 186 -52.86 36.01 23.65
C ASN A 186 -52.72 35.31 25.02
N ALA A 187 -53.80 35.13 25.78
CA ALA A 187 -53.77 34.30 26.98
C ALA A 187 -53.62 32.83 26.57
N SER A 188 -52.64 32.12 27.14
CA SER A 188 -52.48 30.67 26.90
C SER A 188 -53.51 29.85 27.68
N SER A 189 -53.96 30.44 28.77
CA SER A 189 -54.89 29.86 29.71
C SER A 189 -55.63 31.00 30.42
N VAL A 190 -56.85 30.72 30.88
CA VAL A 190 -57.70 31.71 31.58
C VAL A 190 -58.10 31.14 32.93
N ARG A 191 -58.05 31.99 33.95
CA ARG A 191 -58.55 31.70 35.28
C ARG A 191 -59.77 32.54 35.56
N PHE A 192 -60.89 31.91 35.86
CA PHE A 192 -62.09 32.63 36.28
C PHE A 192 -62.07 32.86 37.79
N VAL A 193 -62.61 34.00 38.21
CA VAL A 193 -62.89 34.33 39.61
C VAL A 193 -64.34 34.78 39.70
N SER A 194 -65.12 34.09 40.52
CA SER A 194 -66.48 34.48 40.84
C SER A 194 -66.48 35.29 42.12
N ARG A 195 -66.98 36.53 42.08
CA ARG A 195 -66.94 37.49 43.18
C ARG A 195 -68.33 37.95 43.57
N TYR A 196 -68.66 37.87 44.85
CA TYR A 196 -69.76 38.63 45.43
C TYR A 196 -69.22 39.88 46.11
N THR A 197 -69.80 41.06 45.84
CA THR A 197 -69.35 42.31 46.46
C THR A 197 -70.43 43.38 46.56
N ASN A 198 -70.28 44.33 47.48
CA ASN A 198 -71.18 45.50 47.56
C ASN A 198 -70.79 46.61 46.58
N SER A 199 -69.71 46.45 45.81
CA SER A 199 -69.30 47.42 44.80
C SER A 199 -70.13 47.27 43.52
N PRO A 200 -70.83 48.33 43.05
CA PRO A 200 -71.61 48.29 41.81
C PRO A 200 -70.73 48.19 40.54
N VAL A 201 -69.39 48.20 40.68
CA VAL A 201 -68.42 48.02 39.59
C VAL A 201 -67.55 46.75 39.77
N GLY A 202 -67.84 45.93 40.78
CA GLY A 202 -67.17 44.64 41.02
C GLY A 202 -65.82 44.71 41.75
N GLU A 203 -65.40 45.89 42.23
CA GLU A 203 -64.20 46.04 43.05
C GLU A 203 -64.38 45.41 44.45
N PRO A 204 -63.31 44.91 45.11
CA PRO A 204 -63.42 44.32 46.43
C PRO A 204 -63.98 45.32 47.49
N ASN A 205 -65.26 45.17 47.85
CA ASN A 205 -65.91 45.92 48.93
C ASN A 205 -66.90 45.04 49.70
N GLY A 206 -66.37 44.23 50.63
CA GLY A 206 -67.11 43.16 51.29
C GLY A 206 -67.48 42.01 50.34
N GLY A 207 -67.95 40.89 50.89
CA GLY A 207 -68.24 39.65 50.15
C GLY A 207 -67.02 38.73 50.03
N VAL A 208 -66.96 37.89 48.99
CA VAL A 208 -65.93 36.85 48.83
C VAL A 208 -65.67 36.47 47.36
N ASP A 209 -64.44 36.01 47.11
CA ASP A 209 -63.99 35.46 45.82
C ASP A 209 -63.90 33.94 45.87
N PHE A 210 -64.29 33.29 44.79
CA PHE A 210 -63.95 31.90 44.50
C PHE A 210 -63.12 31.82 43.22
N TRP A 211 -61.95 31.23 43.34
CA TRP A 211 -60.96 31.10 42.26
C TRP A 211 -61.09 29.73 41.62
N TYR A 212 -61.45 29.69 40.34
CA TYR A 212 -61.56 28.43 39.60
C TYR A 212 -60.18 27.94 39.14
N PRO A 213 -60.04 26.64 38.83
CA PRO A 213 -58.88 26.13 38.12
C PRO A 213 -58.65 26.88 36.81
N THR A 214 -57.39 26.99 36.41
CA THR A 214 -57.04 27.56 35.11
C THR A 214 -57.49 26.62 33.99
N ILE A 215 -58.16 27.15 32.96
CA ILE A 215 -58.61 26.42 31.77
C ILE A 215 -57.71 26.81 30.60
N GLN A 216 -57.24 25.83 29.83
CA GLN A 216 -56.41 26.07 28.65
C GLN A 216 -57.27 26.65 27.52
N THR A 217 -56.78 27.72 26.90
CA THR A 217 -57.44 28.35 25.75
C THR A 217 -56.68 28.10 24.44
N LYS A 218 -55.45 27.59 24.54
CA LYS A 218 -54.63 27.18 23.39
C LYS A 218 -53.73 25.99 23.72
N ALA A 219 -53.56 25.08 22.77
CA ALA A 219 -52.63 23.96 22.84
C ALA A 219 -52.21 23.52 21.44
N ALA A 220 -50.98 23.01 21.30
CA ALA A 220 -50.51 22.52 20.00
C ALA A 220 -49.41 21.48 20.15
N TYR A 221 -49.23 20.66 19.11
CA TYR A 221 -48.16 19.67 19.01
C TYR A 221 -47.72 19.47 17.55
N LEU A 222 -46.44 19.14 17.34
CA LEU A 222 -45.90 18.76 16.03
C LEU A 222 -45.74 17.24 15.94
N ASP A 223 -46.42 16.61 14.97
CA ASP A 223 -46.26 15.18 14.66
C ASP A 223 -44.99 14.92 13.84
N ASN A 224 -44.65 15.84 12.94
CA ASN A 224 -43.50 15.73 12.04
C ASN A 224 -42.87 17.11 11.84
N PHE A 225 -41.54 17.19 11.97
CA PHE A 225 -40.74 18.36 11.64
C PHE A 225 -39.35 17.91 11.21
N LYS A 226 -39.19 17.58 9.92
CA LYS A 226 -37.96 16.96 9.40
C LYS A 226 -37.62 17.43 7.98
N VAL A 227 -36.36 17.25 7.60
CA VAL A 227 -35.91 17.38 6.21
C VAL A 227 -36.28 16.12 5.41
N ASN A 228 -36.87 16.31 4.23
CA ASN A 228 -37.10 15.26 3.25
C ASN A 228 -36.75 15.78 1.86
N GLY A 229 -35.62 15.34 1.32
CA GLY A 229 -35.08 15.86 0.06
C GLY A 229 -34.79 17.36 0.17
N ASN A 230 -35.37 18.15 -0.75
CA ASN A 230 -35.23 19.61 -0.76
C ASN A 230 -36.32 20.34 0.03
N ASN A 231 -37.08 19.64 0.88
CA ASN A 231 -38.19 20.20 1.61
C ASN A 231 -38.07 19.97 3.11
N ILE A 232 -38.63 20.89 3.89
CA ILE A 232 -38.99 20.69 5.29
C ILE A 232 -40.46 20.30 5.33
N GLU A 233 -40.74 19.11 5.84
CA GLU A 233 -42.10 18.64 6.04
C GLU A 233 -42.55 18.89 7.48
N VAL A 234 -43.70 19.54 7.62
CA VAL A 234 -44.27 19.90 8.91
C VAL A 234 -45.71 19.39 8.98
N SER A 235 -46.06 18.69 10.05
CA SER A 235 -47.45 18.37 10.37
C SER A 235 -47.67 18.36 11.88
N GLY A 236 -48.90 18.62 12.30
CA GLY A 236 -49.24 18.76 13.71
C GLY A 236 -50.69 19.11 13.92
N TRP A 237 -51.02 19.60 15.11
CA TRP A 237 -52.29 20.21 15.43
C TRP A 237 -52.10 21.48 16.28
N HIS A 238 -53.00 22.45 16.12
CA HIS A 238 -53.04 23.68 16.90
C HIS A 238 -54.50 24.03 17.21
N ALA A 239 -54.91 23.74 18.44
CA ALA A 239 -56.21 24.10 18.99
C ALA A 239 -56.10 25.45 19.70
N ASP A 240 -56.98 26.39 19.37
CA ASP A 240 -57.01 27.75 19.91
C ASP A 240 -58.45 28.28 19.86
N ASP A 241 -58.97 28.76 20.98
CA ASP A 241 -60.30 29.38 21.05
C ASP A 241 -60.43 30.59 20.12
N GLN A 242 -59.32 31.28 19.86
CA GLN A 242 -59.30 32.44 18.96
C GLN A 242 -59.42 32.06 17.48
N SER A 243 -59.35 30.78 17.12
CA SER A 243 -59.61 30.31 15.75
C SER A 243 -61.02 30.65 15.28
N VAL A 244 -61.97 30.80 16.20
CA VAL A 244 -63.39 31.10 15.93
C VAL A 244 -63.56 32.42 15.17
N ASN A 245 -62.82 33.46 15.54
CA ASN A 245 -62.87 34.77 14.87
C ASN A 245 -61.66 35.07 13.98
N LYS A 246 -60.83 34.06 13.72
CA LYS A 246 -59.59 34.14 12.93
C LYS A 246 -59.51 32.96 11.94
N PRO A 247 -60.30 33.01 10.84
CA PRO A 247 -60.50 31.85 9.97
C PRO A 247 -59.26 31.45 9.16
N ALA A 248 -58.23 32.29 9.07
CA ALA A 248 -57.04 32.00 8.30
C ALA A 248 -55.94 31.41 9.17
N HIS A 249 -55.54 30.17 8.84
CA HIS A 249 -54.45 29.47 9.50
C HIS A 249 -53.18 29.52 8.66
N PHE A 250 -52.08 29.99 9.24
CA PHE A 250 -50.77 30.05 8.60
C PHE A 250 -49.75 29.26 9.42
N LEU A 251 -48.87 28.52 8.74
CA LEU A 251 -47.61 28.07 9.33
C LEU A 251 -46.48 28.96 8.84
N ILE A 252 -45.64 29.36 9.77
CA ILE A 252 -44.50 30.23 9.53
C ILE A 252 -43.25 29.45 9.89
N LEU A 253 -42.34 29.32 8.93
CA LEU A 253 -40.98 28.83 9.17
C LEU A 253 -40.14 29.99 9.68
N PHE A 254 -39.67 29.86 10.93
CA PHE A 254 -38.92 30.89 11.62
C PHE A 254 -37.48 30.42 11.84
N ASP A 255 -36.52 31.22 11.38
CA ASP A 255 -35.09 31.00 11.59
C ASP A 255 -34.73 31.51 12.99
N LYS A 256 -34.45 30.57 13.90
CA LYS A 256 -34.03 30.88 15.29
C LYS A 256 -32.63 31.48 15.31
N SER A 257 -31.76 31.04 14.41
CA SER A 257 -30.37 31.50 14.34
C SER A 257 -30.28 32.97 13.93
N LYS A 258 -31.18 33.45 13.07
CA LYS A 258 -31.23 34.84 12.59
C LYS A 258 -32.36 35.67 13.20
N ASN A 259 -33.17 35.08 14.06
CA ASN A 259 -34.37 35.69 14.66
C ASN A 259 -35.29 36.34 13.61
N LYS A 260 -35.58 35.61 12.53
CA LYS A 260 -36.30 36.13 11.37
C LYS A 260 -37.25 35.10 10.77
N GLU A 261 -38.40 35.56 10.30
CA GLU A 261 -39.27 34.77 9.44
C GLU A 261 -38.62 34.50 8.06
N VAL A 262 -38.67 33.24 7.63
CA VAL A 262 -38.15 32.78 6.34
C VAL A 262 -39.26 32.70 5.31
N ALA A 263 -40.35 32.03 5.67
CA ALA A 263 -41.47 31.77 4.79
C ALA A 263 -42.74 31.55 5.61
N ARG A 264 -43.89 31.84 5.00
CA ARG A 264 -45.21 31.51 5.54
C ARG A 264 -46.05 30.80 4.50
N GLN A 265 -46.89 29.88 4.93
CA GLN A 265 -47.83 29.15 4.09
C GLN A 265 -49.21 29.13 4.76
N LYS A 266 -50.25 29.56 4.03
CA LYS A 266 -51.63 29.36 4.46
C LYS A 266 -51.93 27.86 4.40
N THR A 267 -52.33 27.28 5.53
CA THR A 267 -52.64 25.86 5.65
C THR A 267 -54.14 25.64 5.86
N LYS A 268 -54.62 24.45 5.52
CA LYS A 268 -56.01 24.06 5.75
C LYS A 268 -56.07 23.22 7.02
N VAL A 269 -57.00 23.57 7.91
CA VAL A 269 -57.31 22.73 9.07
C VAL A 269 -58.10 21.49 8.62
N VAL A 270 -57.72 20.33 9.14
CA VAL A 270 -58.44 19.05 8.94
C VAL A 270 -58.92 18.47 10.27
N ALA A 271 -59.82 17.50 10.20
CA ALA A 271 -60.46 16.90 11.37
C ALA A 271 -59.45 16.26 12.34
N SER A 272 -59.70 16.41 13.63
CA SER A 272 -58.87 15.92 14.74
C SER A 272 -59.71 15.42 15.93
N PRO A 273 -60.55 14.39 15.76
CA PRO A 273 -61.43 13.90 16.83
C PRO A 273 -60.65 13.44 18.07
N ASP A 274 -59.44 12.93 17.86
CA ASP A 274 -58.51 12.47 18.88
C ASP A 274 -58.02 13.61 19.79
N VAL A 275 -57.79 14.81 19.26
CA VAL A 275 -57.36 15.97 20.06
C VAL A 275 -58.45 16.38 21.05
N ALA A 276 -59.71 16.41 20.62
CA ALA A 276 -60.84 16.68 21.50
C ALA A 276 -61.00 15.59 22.59
N GLN A 277 -60.82 14.31 22.24
CA GLN A 277 -60.93 13.19 23.18
C GLN A 277 -59.80 13.16 24.24
N ASN A 278 -58.63 13.71 23.91
CA ASN A 278 -57.44 13.73 24.79
C ASN A 278 -57.38 14.97 25.69
N GLY A 279 -58.51 15.40 26.25
CA GLY A 279 -58.55 16.44 27.29
C GLY A 279 -58.57 17.88 26.78
N TYR A 280 -58.68 18.11 25.47
CA TYR A 280 -58.78 19.45 24.87
C TYR A 280 -60.17 19.78 24.32
N ALA A 281 -61.21 18.99 24.66
CA ALA A 281 -62.59 19.20 24.19
C ALA A 281 -63.17 20.60 24.49
N THR A 282 -62.61 21.31 25.47
CA THR A 282 -63.03 22.66 25.86
C THR A 282 -62.47 23.75 24.95
N ILE A 283 -61.52 23.44 24.05
CA ILE A 283 -60.97 24.41 23.09
C ILE A 283 -61.78 24.36 21.78
N ALA A 284 -62.22 25.52 21.28
CA ALA A 284 -63.27 25.64 20.27
C ALA A 284 -63.05 24.83 18.98
N ASN A 285 -61.83 24.77 18.46
CA ASN A 285 -61.49 24.03 17.23
C ASN A 285 -60.77 22.70 17.49
N ALA A 286 -60.80 22.16 18.72
CA ALA A 286 -60.05 20.95 19.07
C ALA A 286 -60.40 19.74 18.17
N ASN A 287 -61.62 19.66 17.63
CA ASN A 287 -62.05 18.61 16.70
C ASN A 287 -61.66 18.86 15.22
N LYS A 288 -61.07 20.03 14.89
CA LYS A 288 -60.63 20.46 13.56
C LYS A 288 -59.37 21.34 13.65
N SER A 289 -58.28 20.78 14.18
CA SER A 289 -57.06 21.53 14.50
C SER A 289 -55.81 21.04 13.78
N ARG A 290 -55.88 19.96 12.99
CA ARG A 290 -54.73 19.34 12.32
C ARG A 290 -54.28 20.15 11.12
N PHE A 291 -52.97 20.22 10.90
CA PHE A 291 -52.36 20.97 9.80
C PHE A 291 -51.19 20.21 9.17
N SER A 292 -50.84 20.60 7.95
CA SER A 292 -49.57 20.25 7.31
C SER A 292 -49.05 21.39 6.42
N ALA A 293 -47.74 21.46 6.24
CA ALA A 293 -47.06 22.39 5.35
C ALA A 293 -45.76 21.78 4.82
N VAL A 294 -45.28 22.30 3.69
CA VAL A 294 -44.02 21.90 3.07
C VAL A 294 -43.28 23.16 2.66
N PHE A 295 -42.08 23.36 3.20
CA PHE A 295 -41.23 24.51 2.88
C PHE A 295 -40.02 24.05 2.06
N THR A 296 -39.82 24.61 0.87
CA THR A 296 -38.62 24.32 0.08
C THR A 296 -37.38 24.94 0.70
N ILE A 297 -36.34 24.14 0.85
CA ILE A 297 -35.04 24.53 1.39
C ILE A 297 -34.31 25.33 0.31
N ASN A 298 -33.80 26.50 0.68
CA ASN A 298 -32.93 27.30 -0.16
C ASN A 298 -31.51 27.39 0.43
N PRO A 299 -30.48 27.77 -0.34
CA PRO A 299 -29.10 27.80 0.14
C PRO A 299 -28.85 28.67 1.37
N ALA A 300 -29.65 29.72 1.60
CA ALA A 300 -29.50 30.61 2.74
C ALA A 300 -30.03 30.02 4.06
N MET A 301 -30.63 28.82 4.00
CA MET A 301 -31.14 28.07 5.16
C MET A 301 -30.16 27.02 5.69
N LEU A 302 -29.10 26.70 4.93
CA LEU A 302 -28.12 25.69 5.33
C LEU A 302 -27.31 26.17 6.54
N GLY A 303 -27.23 25.33 7.57
CA GLY A 303 -26.48 25.57 8.81
C GLY A 303 -27.31 26.22 9.93
N ASP A 304 -28.50 26.72 9.61
CA ASP A 304 -29.38 27.38 10.58
C ASP A 304 -30.33 26.39 11.27
N GLU A 305 -30.90 26.86 12.36
CA GLU A 305 -31.89 26.15 13.17
C GLU A 305 -33.26 26.82 13.03
N PHE A 306 -34.29 26.03 12.71
CA PHE A 306 -35.63 26.51 12.45
C PHE A 306 -36.63 26.02 13.49
N THR A 307 -37.68 26.80 13.70
CA THR A 307 -38.89 26.39 14.40
C THR A 307 -40.13 26.79 13.60
N ILE A 308 -41.29 26.40 14.09
CA ILE A 308 -42.59 26.69 13.48
C ILE A 308 -43.37 27.62 14.39
N VAL A 309 -44.02 28.61 13.77
CA VAL A 309 -45.09 29.38 14.40
C VAL A 309 -46.39 29.03 13.69
N SER A 310 -47.35 28.54 14.47
CA SER A 310 -48.70 28.28 14.00
C SER A 310 -49.60 29.45 14.35
N ARG A 311 -50.19 30.09 13.35
CA ARG A 311 -50.90 31.36 13.49
C ARG A 311 -52.32 31.30 12.97
N TYR A 312 -53.29 31.64 13.82
CA TYR A 312 -54.64 32.01 13.37
C TYR A 312 -54.70 33.54 13.19
N SER A 313 -55.26 34.02 12.08
CA SER A 313 -55.45 35.45 11.81
C SER A 313 -56.82 35.76 11.18
N ASP A 314 -57.33 36.95 11.47
CA ASP A 314 -58.47 37.57 10.78
C ASP A 314 -58.11 38.03 9.35
N ASN A 315 -56.84 38.32 9.06
CA ASN A 315 -56.38 38.75 7.76
C ASN A 315 -56.06 37.56 6.86
N GLU A 316 -57.03 37.18 6.03
CA GLU A 316 -56.93 36.00 5.17
C GLU A 316 -55.83 36.02 4.11
N LYS A 317 -55.33 37.21 3.75
CA LYS A 317 -54.33 37.39 2.70
C LYS A 317 -52.91 37.33 3.23
N THR A 318 -52.66 38.01 4.34
CA THR A 318 -51.29 38.20 4.85
C THR A 318 -51.04 37.42 6.14
N GLY A 319 -52.05 37.24 6.99
CA GLY A 319 -51.84 36.73 8.35
C GLY A 319 -51.18 37.74 9.32
N GLU A 320 -51.11 39.03 8.96
CA GLU A 320 -50.52 40.10 9.79
C GLU A 320 -51.56 41.01 10.47
N GLY A 321 -52.84 40.61 10.49
CA GLY A 321 -53.89 41.34 11.21
C GLY A 321 -53.91 41.02 12.71
N ASN A 322 -55.09 41.04 13.32
CA ASN A 322 -55.27 40.50 14.66
C ASN A 322 -55.03 38.98 14.62
N ARG A 323 -54.10 38.49 15.44
CA ARG A 323 -53.55 37.14 15.32
C ARG A 323 -53.36 36.46 16.66
N SER A 324 -53.41 35.14 16.65
CA SER A 324 -53.03 34.28 17.77
C SER A 324 -51.94 33.32 17.32
N ASP A 325 -50.79 33.39 18.00
CA ASP A 325 -49.58 32.64 17.65
C ASP A 325 -49.29 31.56 18.69
N TYR A 326 -48.99 30.36 18.20
CA TYR A 326 -48.34 29.32 18.97
C TYR A 326 -46.94 29.07 18.45
N TRP A 327 -45.96 29.27 19.32
CA TRP A 327 -44.55 29.07 19.04
C TRP A 327 -44.11 27.68 19.50
N PHE A 328 -43.65 26.85 18.57
CA PHE A 328 -43.11 25.53 18.90
C PHE A 328 -41.65 25.60 19.38
N ASN A 329 -41.37 26.46 20.37
CA ASN A 329 -39.99 26.80 20.78
C ASN A 329 -39.14 25.60 21.24
N ASN A 330 -39.79 24.55 21.75
CA ASN A 330 -39.14 23.31 22.19
C ASN A 330 -38.90 22.32 21.04
N ASN A 331 -39.42 22.60 19.84
CA ASN A 331 -39.19 21.84 18.63
C ASN A 331 -38.32 22.66 17.68
N SER A 332 -37.14 22.15 17.38
CA SER A 332 -36.20 22.77 16.46
C SER A 332 -35.69 21.76 15.44
N LEU A 333 -35.52 22.23 14.20
CA LEU A 333 -34.91 21.46 13.12
C LEU A 333 -33.67 22.20 12.65
N LYS A 334 -32.50 21.61 12.84
CA LYS A 334 -31.25 22.10 12.27
C LYS A 334 -31.09 21.54 10.87
N ILE A 335 -30.85 22.39 9.88
CA ILE A 335 -30.47 21.96 8.54
C ILE A 335 -28.95 21.92 8.50
N GLY A 336 -28.38 20.74 8.26
CA GLY A 336 -26.93 20.58 8.20
C GLY A 336 -26.30 21.41 7.08
N LYS A 337 -24.98 21.63 7.18
CA LYS A 337 -24.18 22.30 6.15
C LYS A 337 -22.79 21.70 6.10
N GLY A 338 -22.36 21.30 4.92
CA GLY A 338 -20.99 20.89 4.63
C GLY A 338 -20.53 19.56 5.22
N LYS A 339 -21.36 18.80 5.97
CA LYS A 339 -21.01 17.41 6.27
C LYS A 339 -21.17 16.58 5.01
N ASN A 340 -20.12 15.83 4.68
CA ASN A 340 -20.08 14.97 3.51
C ASN A 340 -19.29 13.69 3.84
N ALA A 341 -20.00 12.56 3.90
CA ALA A 341 -19.46 11.26 4.26
C ALA A 341 -19.97 10.19 3.30
N GLY A 342 -19.16 9.15 3.08
CA GLY A 342 -19.55 8.07 2.18
C GLY A 342 -18.68 6.83 2.34
N TYR A 343 -19.24 5.70 1.90
CA TYR A 343 -18.52 4.43 1.82
C TYR A 343 -18.90 3.68 0.53
N ILE A 344 -17.95 2.88 0.02
CA ILE A 344 -18.16 1.98 -1.13
C ILE A 344 -18.41 0.58 -0.59
N ASP A 345 -19.59 0.02 -0.89
CA ASP A 345 -19.94 -1.35 -0.56
C ASP A 345 -19.33 -2.33 -1.59
N GLN A 346 -19.32 -1.94 -2.87
CA GLN A 346 -18.71 -2.73 -3.96
C GLN A 346 -18.11 -1.80 -5.01
N LEU A 347 -16.86 -2.10 -5.40
CA LEU A 347 -16.22 -1.56 -6.60
C LEU A 347 -15.41 -2.69 -7.24
N SER A 348 -15.93 -3.23 -8.34
CA SER A 348 -15.36 -4.42 -8.99
C SER A 348 -15.58 -4.42 -10.49
N VAL A 349 -14.71 -5.13 -11.22
CA VAL A 349 -14.92 -5.43 -12.64
C VAL A 349 -15.77 -6.68 -12.76
N ASP A 350 -16.86 -6.59 -13.51
CA ASP A 350 -17.63 -7.74 -13.99
C ASP A 350 -17.14 -8.12 -15.39
N ALA A 351 -16.35 -9.19 -15.43
CA ALA A 351 -15.74 -9.68 -16.66
C ALA A 351 -16.74 -10.27 -17.67
N LYS A 352 -17.96 -10.65 -17.23
CA LYS A 352 -18.96 -11.26 -18.12
C LYS A 352 -19.66 -10.20 -18.97
N ASP A 353 -20.00 -9.08 -18.34
CA ASP A 353 -20.75 -8.00 -18.98
C ASP A 353 -19.86 -6.81 -19.40
N ASN A 354 -18.54 -6.90 -19.18
CA ASN A 354 -17.55 -5.84 -19.46
C ASN A 354 -17.91 -4.52 -18.78
N LYS A 355 -18.24 -4.57 -17.48
CA LYS A 355 -18.66 -3.39 -16.71
C LYS A 355 -17.87 -3.21 -15.43
N VAL A 356 -17.68 -1.96 -15.02
CA VAL A 356 -17.31 -1.63 -13.64
C VAL A 356 -18.59 -1.47 -12.84
N ILE A 357 -18.77 -2.30 -11.82
CA ILE A 357 -19.93 -2.26 -10.92
C ILE A 357 -19.57 -1.45 -9.68
N VAL A 358 -20.42 -0.49 -9.34
CA VAL A 358 -20.26 0.32 -8.14
C VAL A 358 -21.55 0.34 -7.31
N SER A 359 -21.42 0.17 -6.00
CA SER A 359 -22.47 0.46 -5.02
C SER A 359 -21.88 1.01 -3.72
N GLY A 360 -22.68 1.79 -3.01
CA GLY A 360 -22.25 2.46 -1.78
C GLY A 360 -23.27 3.46 -1.28
N TRP A 361 -22.83 4.39 -0.46
CA TRP A 361 -23.64 5.50 0.03
C TRP A 361 -22.85 6.80 0.16
N ASN A 362 -23.55 7.92 0.03
CA ASN A 362 -23.02 9.26 0.27
C ASN A 362 -24.04 10.15 1.01
N ALA A 363 -23.85 10.30 2.31
CA ALA A 363 -24.60 11.19 3.16
C ALA A 363 -23.97 12.60 3.08
N ASN A 364 -24.73 13.58 2.61
CA ASN A 364 -24.25 14.92 2.32
C ASN A 364 -25.31 15.95 2.71
N ASP A 365 -24.93 16.92 3.55
CA ASP A 365 -25.81 18.01 3.97
C ASP A 365 -26.26 18.88 2.78
N ASP A 366 -25.37 19.12 1.83
CA ASP A 366 -25.65 20.00 0.71
C ASP A 366 -26.68 19.40 -0.26
N SER A 367 -27.01 18.10 -0.15
CA SER A 367 -28.03 17.44 -0.98
C SER A 367 -29.43 18.05 -0.81
N ALA A 368 -29.68 18.78 0.28
CA ALA A 368 -30.93 19.50 0.52
C ALA A 368 -31.16 20.64 -0.50
N VAL A 369 -30.09 21.14 -1.14
CA VAL A 369 -30.16 22.16 -2.21
C VAL A 369 -29.52 21.71 -3.52
N LEU A 370 -28.61 20.72 -3.46
CA LEU A 370 -27.96 20.08 -4.60
C LEU A 370 -28.63 18.75 -4.90
N THR A 371 -29.80 18.80 -5.55
CA THR A 371 -30.72 17.65 -5.62
C THR A 371 -30.37 16.58 -6.65
N ASN A 372 -29.40 16.83 -7.53
CA ASN A 372 -28.99 15.87 -8.56
C ASN A 372 -27.76 15.12 -8.09
N HIS A 373 -27.80 13.79 -8.17
CA HIS A 373 -26.71 12.93 -7.72
C HIS A 373 -26.06 12.25 -8.92
N TYR A 374 -24.75 12.41 -9.06
CA TYR A 374 -23.94 11.79 -10.10
C TYR A 374 -22.86 10.93 -9.47
N LEU A 375 -22.56 9.80 -10.11
CA LEU A 375 -21.31 9.09 -9.90
C LEU A 375 -20.39 9.35 -11.08
N ILE A 376 -19.14 9.65 -10.77
CA ILE A 376 -18.09 9.90 -11.73
C ILE A 376 -17.06 8.79 -11.58
N LEU A 377 -16.79 8.06 -12.66
CA LEU A 377 -15.71 7.10 -12.75
C LEU A 377 -14.44 7.86 -13.13
N PHE A 378 -13.47 7.87 -12.21
CA PHE A 378 -12.26 8.65 -12.32
C PHE A 378 -11.05 7.74 -12.45
N ASP A 379 -10.19 8.02 -13.41
CA ASP A 379 -8.94 7.31 -13.65
C ASP A 379 -7.83 7.90 -12.80
N LYS A 380 -7.36 7.13 -11.81
CA LYS A 380 -6.26 7.54 -10.93
C LYS A 380 -4.92 7.48 -11.64
N THR A 381 -4.77 6.61 -12.64
CA THR A 381 -3.51 6.43 -13.37
C THR A 381 -3.31 7.58 -14.36
N ALA A 382 -4.36 7.96 -15.10
CA ALA A 382 -4.32 9.04 -16.09
C ALA A 382 -4.73 10.42 -15.53
N ASN A 383 -5.22 10.47 -14.29
CA ASN A 383 -5.66 11.67 -13.58
C ASN A 383 -6.74 12.48 -14.33
N HIS A 384 -7.74 11.79 -14.85
CA HIS A 384 -8.90 12.42 -15.48
C HIS A 384 -10.20 11.64 -15.23
N GLU A 385 -11.32 12.30 -15.47
CA GLU A 385 -12.62 11.63 -15.51
C GLU A 385 -12.78 10.80 -16.79
N VAL A 386 -13.28 9.57 -16.65
CA VAL A 386 -13.54 8.69 -17.78
C VAL A 386 -15.01 8.65 -18.18
N ALA A 387 -15.90 8.63 -17.18
CA ALA A 387 -17.33 8.57 -17.39
C ALA A 387 -18.08 9.16 -16.20
N ARG A 388 -19.32 9.57 -16.43
CA ARG A 388 -20.26 9.99 -15.39
C ARG A 388 -21.66 9.46 -15.66
N GLN A 389 -22.42 9.28 -14.59
CA GLN A 389 -23.80 8.82 -14.67
C GLN A 389 -24.64 9.46 -13.56
N ALA A 390 -25.84 9.96 -13.92
CA ALA A 390 -26.84 10.37 -12.94
C ALA A 390 -27.42 9.12 -12.25
N VAL A 391 -27.47 9.16 -10.92
CA VAL A 391 -27.96 8.06 -10.08
C VAL A 391 -29.09 8.53 -9.17
N LYS A 392 -29.93 7.59 -8.73
CA LYS A 392 -30.98 7.85 -7.75
C LYS A 392 -30.51 7.45 -6.37
N THR A 393 -30.90 8.23 -5.37
CA THR A 393 -30.70 7.87 -3.97
C THR A 393 -31.72 6.81 -3.51
N LEU A 394 -31.21 5.75 -2.88
CA LEU A 394 -31.94 4.64 -2.31
C LEU A 394 -32.00 4.74 -0.79
N VAL A 395 -32.96 4.04 -0.17
CA VAL A 395 -33.17 4.04 1.30
C VAL A 395 -31.95 3.47 2.03
N SER A 396 -31.55 4.12 3.12
CA SER A 396 -30.36 3.79 3.93
C SER A 396 -30.63 4.04 5.41
N ALA A 397 -31.58 3.30 5.99
CA ALA A 397 -31.95 3.45 7.39
C ALA A 397 -30.78 3.16 8.34
N ASP A 398 -29.90 2.24 7.94
CA ASP A 398 -28.68 1.87 8.66
C ASP A 398 -27.69 3.03 8.75
N VAL A 399 -27.49 3.81 7.67
CA VAL A 399 -26.58 4.97 7.68
C VAL A 399 -27.08 6.03 8.66
N ALA A 400 -28.39 6.30 8.67
CA ALA A 400 -29.00 7.21 9.64
C ALA A 400 -28.89 6.72 11.09
N GLN A 401 -28.95 5.41 11.33
CA GLN A 401 -28.83 4.82 12.67
C GLN A 401 -27.38 4.75 13.18
N ASN A 402 -26.40 4.66 12.27
CA ASN A 402 -24.99 4.48 12.60
C ASN A 402 -24.20 5.80 12.59
N GLY A 403 -24.68 6.80 13.34
CA GLY A 403 -23.91 8.02 13.63
C GLY A 403 -23.97 9.14 12.58
N PHE A 404 -24.75 8.97 11.50
CA PHE A 404 -24.96 10.01 10.48
C PHE A 404 -26.40 10.54 10.45
N GLY A 405 -27.24 10.21 11.44
CA GLY A 405 -28.66 10.60 11.46
C GLY A 405 -28.93 12.10 11.48
N ASP A 406 -27.90 12.93 11.71
CA ASP A 406 -27.96 14.38 11.66
C ASP A 406 -27.56 14.98 10.29
N VAL A 407 -27.22 14.15 9.31
CA VAL A 407 -26.93 14.57 7.93
C VAL A 407 -28.22 14.54 7.09
N ASN A 408 -28.46 15.59 6.31
CA ASN A 408 -29.78 15.88 5.71
C ASN A 408 -30.41 14.72 4.89
N ASN A 409 -29.63 13.93 4.16
CA ASN A 409 -30.10 12.78 3.36
C ASN A 409 -29.68 11.41 3.91
N ALA A 410 -29.24 11.29 5.17
CA ALA A 410 -28.65 10.06 5.69
C ALA A 410 -29.56 8.82 5.57
N ASN A 411 -30.89 9.00 5.63
CA ASN A 411 -31.88 7.94 5.47
C ASN A 411 -32.15 7.54 4.01
N ARG A 412 -31.60 8.28 3.04
CA ARG A 412 -31.70 8.07 1.60
C ARG A 412 -30.40 8.48 0.88
N SER A 413 -29.31 7.78 1.17
CA SER A 413 -27.97 8.12 0.67
C SER A 413 -27.32 7.02 -0.17
N ARG A 414 -27.97 5.85 -0.31
CA ARG A 414 -27.44 4.69 -1.04
C ARG A 414 -27.55 4.87 -2.56
N PHE A 415 -26.63 4.26 -3.30
CA PHE A 415 -26.63 4.27 -4.76
C PHE A 415 -26.10 2.96 -5.35
N ASN A 416 -26.42 2.73 -6.62
CA ASN A 416 -25.83 1.70 -7.47
C ASN A 416 -25.65 2.24 -8.89
N ALA A 417 -24.59 1.82 -9.57
CA ALA A 417 -24.37 2.11 -10.98
C ALA A 417 -23.47 1.05 -11.62
N SER A 418 -23.42 1.07 -12.96
CA SER A 418 -22.45 0.30 -13.72
C SER A 418 -21.97 1.12 -14.92
N PHE A 419 -20.68 1.05 -15.21
CA PHE A 419 -20.04 1.76 -16.32
C PHE A 419 -19.49 0.75 -17.33
N ASP A 420 -19.70 0.99 -18.62
CA ASP A 420 -19.10 0.17 -19.67
C ASP A 420 -17.58 0.32 -19.69
N ILE A 421 -16.87 -0.80 -19.78
CA ILE A 421 -15.41 -0.79 -19.92
C ILE A 421 -15.06 -0.48 -21.38
N THR A 422 -14.20 0.50 -21.58
CA THR A 422 -13.66 0.86 -22.90
C THR A 422 -12.19 0.46 -23.01
N PRO A 423 -11.63 0.31 -24.23
CA PRO A 423 -10.21 0.01 -24.41
C PRO A 423 -9.26 0.98 -23.68
N ALA A 424 -9.63 2.26 -23.57
CA ALA A 424 -8.84 3.29 -22.88
C ALA A 424 -8.75 3.10 -21.35
N MET A 425 -9.61 2.26 -20.77
CA MET A 425 -9.59 1.96 -19.34
C MET A 425 -8.65 0.78 -18.99
N ILE A 426 -8.24 -0.02 -19.97
CA ILE A 426 -7.54 -1.28 -19.73
C ILE A 426 -6.17 -1.03 -19.12
N GLY A 427 -5.85 -1.71 -18.02
CA GLY A 427 -4.59 -1.55 -17.26
C GLY A 427 -4.60 -0.40 -16.26
N HIS A 428 -5.65 0.43 -16.24
CA HIS A 428 -5.74 1.61 -15.38
C HIS A 428 -6.41 1.28 -14.04
N GLN A 429 -6.15 2.12 -13.03
CA GLN A 429 -6.82 2.04 -11.72
C GLN A 429 -7.94 3.06 -11.64
N LEU A 430 -9.17 2.59 -11.52
CA LEU A 430 -10.34 3.45 -11.47
C LEU A 430 -10.86 3.59 -10.04
N THR A 431 -11.29 4.80 -9.68
CA THR A 431 -12.01 5.13 -8.46
C THR A 431 -13.30 5.85 -8.80
N VAL A 432 -14.08 6.21 -7.78
CA VAL A 432 -15.38 6.85 -7.94
C VAL A 432 -15.41 8.17 -7.17
N VAL A 433 -16.10 9.15 -7.72
CA VAL A 433 -16.50 10.38 -7.03
C VAL A 433 -18.02 10.41 -6.99
N SER A 434 -18.59 10.60 -5.79
CA SER A 434 -20.00 10.88 -5.63
C SER A 434 -20.20 12.39 -5.60
N ARG A 435 -21.04 12.92 -6.49
CA ARG A 435 -21.28 14.34 -6.65
C ARG A 435 -22.76 14.67 -6.45
N TYR A 436 -23.06 15.56 -5.52
CA TYR A 436 -24.35 16.26 -5.49
C TYR A 436 -24.22 17.62 -6.18
N THR A 437 -25.15 17.99 -7.05
CA THR A 437 -25.08 19.21 -7.87
C THR A 437 -26.46 19.81 -8.17
N ASN A 438 -26.49 21.11 -8.44
CA ASN A 438 -27.68 21.82 -8.91
C ASN A 438 -27.93 21.68 -10.42
N ASP A 439 -26.99 21.11 -11.18
CA ASP A 439 -27.13 20.88 -12.62
C ASP A 439 -27.69 19.48 -12.91
N ALA A 440 -28.95 19.42 -13.36
CA ALA A 440 -29.65 18.18 -13.69
C ALA A 440 -29.25 17.56 -15.04
N LYS A 441 -28.52 18.29 -15.89
CA LYS A 441 -28.18 17.83 -17.25
C LYS A 441 -26.73 17.35 -17.33
N GLY A 442 -25.78 18.18 -16.91
CA GLY A 442 -24.35 17.91 -17.03
C GLY A 442 -23.69 17.43 -15.74
N GLY A 443 -24.24 17.79 -14.59
CA GLY A 443 -23.62 17.57 -13.29
C GLY A 443 -22.40 18.47 -12.99
N GLU A 444 -22.23 19.57 -13.75
CA GLU A 444 -21.08 20.50 -13.64
C GLU A 444 -21.42 21.84 -12.98
N GLY A 445 -22.65 21.99 -12.48
CA GLY A 445 -23.05 23.17 -11.72
C GLY A 445 -22.33 23.27 -10.37
N THR A 446 -22.83 24.13 -9.48
CA THR A 446 -22.38 24.14 -8.07
C THR A 446 -22.55 22.76 -7.49
N HIS A 447 -21.49 22.21 -6.90
CA HIS A 447 -21.45 20.83 -6.48
C HIS A 447 -20.72 20.59 -5.16
N SER A 448 -20.98 19.42 -4.57
CA SER A 448 -20.34 18.89 -3.37
C SER A 448 -19.90 17.46 -3.66
N ASP A 449 -18.59 17.23 -3.64
CA ASP A 449 -17.96 15.98 -4.07
C ASP A 449 -17.43 15.18 -2.89
N TYR A 450 -17.67 13.87 -2.92
CA TYR A 450 -17.04 12.91 -2.05
C TYR A 450 -16.15 11.96 -2.85
N TRP A 451 -14.85 12.02 -2.58
CA TRP A 451 -13.84 11.20 -3.25
C TRP A 451 -13.62 9.89 -2.49
N TYR A 452 -13.89 8.75 -3.13
CA TYR A 452 -13.65 7.44 -2.55
C TYR A 452 -12.19 6.99 -2.71
N ASN A 453 -11.24 7.84 -2.29
CA ASN A 453 -9.80 7.65 -2.54
C ASN A 453 -9.23 6.30 -2.07
N GLN A 454 -9.87 5.69 -1.06
CA GLN A 454 -9.50 4.40 -0.48
C GLN A 454 -10.01 3.19 -1.29
N ALA A 455 -10.94 3.40 -2.23
CA ALA A 455 -11.46 2.36 -3.10
C ALA A 455 -10.90 2.57 -4.52
N ALA A 456 -10.22 1.57 -5.06
CA ALA A 456 -9.77 1.54 -6.44
C ALA A 456 -9.88 0.12 -7.00
N VAL A 457 -10.17 0.01 -8.29
CA VAL A 457 -10.22 -1.26 -9.01
C VAL A 457 -9.33 -1.21 -10.25
N PRO A 458 -8.42 -2.19 -10.44
CA PRO A 458 -7.69 -2.33 -11.68
C PRO A 458 -8.60 -2.93 -12.76
N VAL A 459 -8.60 -2.34 -13.94
CA VAL A 459 -9.41 -2.84 -15.07
C VAL A 459 -8.58 -3.78 -15.94
N TYR A 460 -8.89 -5.07 -15.91
CA TYR A 460 -8.24 -6.12 -16.70
C TYR A 460 -6.69 -6.09 -16.71
N ALA A 461 -6.09 -5.72 -15.57
CA ALA A 461 -4.63 -5.64 -15.41
C ALA A 461 -3.97 -7.00 -15.12
N ASN A 462 -4.76 -8.06 -14.91
CA ASN A 462 -4.25 -9.39 -14.60
C ASN A 462 -3.77 -10.08 -15.89
N GLN A 463 -2.48 -10.40 -15.92
CA GLN A 463 -1.81 -11.04 -17.04
C GLN A 463 -0.64 -11.91 -16.57
N ALA A 464 -0.31 -12.93 -17.35
CA ALA A 464 0.83 -13.81 -17.14
C ALA A 464 1.36 -14.32 -18.48
N GLY A 465 2.64 -14.63 -18.54
CA GLY A 465 3.25 -15.16 -19.76
C GLY A 465 4.56 -15.89 -19.51
N TYR A 466 4.86 -16.83 -20.40
CA TYR A 466 6.12 -17.56 -20.41
C TYR A 466 6.60 -17.82 -21.84
N LEU A 467 7.93 -17.87 -22.04
CA LEU A 467 8.54 -18.23 -23.31
C LEU A 467 9.01 -19.68 -23.27
N ASP A 468 8.43 -20.50 -24.14
CA ASP A 468 8.88 -21.86 -24.37
C ASP A 468 10.19 -21.86 -25.19
N GLN A 469 10.32 -20.92 -26.12
CA GLN A 469 11.51 -20.74 -26.93
C GLN A 469 11.74 -19.25 -27.22
N PHE A 470 12.96 -18.79 -27.00
CA PHE A 470 13.44 -17.49 -27.48
C PHE A 470 14.92 -17.62 -27.81
N SER A 471 15.20 -17.99 -29.06
CA SER A 471 16.54 -18.38 -29.48
C SER A 471 16.85 -17.96 -30.92
N VAL A 472 18.14 -17.77 -31.18
CA VAL A 472 18.65 -17.52 -32.53
C VAL A 472 18.77 -18.85 -33.28
N SER A 473 18.34 -18.86 -34.53
CA SER A 473 18.67 -19.89 -35.51
C SER A 473 19.74 -19.32 -36.44
N GLY A 474 21.01 -19.58 -36.09
CA GLY A 474 22.17 -19.01 -36.77
C GLY A 474 22.20 -19.34 -38.26
N ALA A 475 21.91 -20.60 -38.60
CA ALA A 475 21.88 -21.08 -39.98
C ALA A 475 20.80 -20.42 -40.85
N ASN A 476 19.65 -20.04 -40.26
CA ASN A 476 18.52 -19.45 -40.97
C ASN A 476 18.50 -17.91 -40.89
N GLY A 477 19.37 -17.30 -40.06
CA GLY A 477 19.36 -15.85 -39.83
C GLY A 477 18.05 -15.36 -39.22
N GLN A 478 17.49 -16.12 -38.27
CA GLN A 478 16.19 -15.84 -37.64
C GLN A 478 16.26 -15.93 -36.12
N ILE A 479 15.35 -15.22 -35.45
CA ILE A 479 15.05 -15.38 -34.03
C ILE A 479 13.70 -16.08 -33.92
N ASN A 480 13.68 -17.24 -33.30
CA ASN A 480 12.48 -18.02 -33.06
C ASN A 480 11.91 -17.65 -31.69
N ALA A 481 10.61 -17.32 -31.65
CA ALA A 481 9.91 -16.95 -30.44
C ALA A 481 8.60 -17.74 -30.32
N SER A 482 8.45 -18.54 -29.28
CA SER A 482 7.20 -19.23 -28.94
C SER A 482 6.98 -19.25 -27.44
N GLY A 483 5.72 -19.32 -27.04
CA GLY A 483 5.33 -19.24 -25.65
C GLY A 483 3.84 -19.00 -25.50
N TRP A 484 3.46 -18.41 -24.38
CA TRP A 484 2.08 -17.99 -24.13
C TRP A 484 2.03 -16.65 -23.39
N HIS A 485 0.95 -15.91 -23.62
CA HIS A 485 0.59 -14.69 -22.92
C HIS A 485 -0.92 -14.71 -22.68
N ALA A 486 -1.32 -14.94 -21.43
CA ALA A 486 -2.71 -14.85 -21.01
C ALA A 486 -2.95 -13.49 -20.34
N ALA A 487 -4.02 -12.80 -20.71
CA ALA A 487 -4.41 -11.54 -20.11
C ALA A 487 -5.93 -11.35 -20.14
N ASP A 488 -6.51 -10.81 -19.05
CA ASP A 488 -7.94 -10.51 -19.00
C ASP A 488 -8.37 -9.50 -20.08
N ALA A 489 -7.44 -8.60 -20.44
CA ALA A 489 -7.64 -7.59 -21.47
C ALA A 489 -7.93 -8.15 -22.86
N SER A 490 -7.57 -9.41 -23.15
CA SER A 490 -7.83 -10.03 -24.45
C SER A 490 -9.32 -10.15 -24.78
N SER A 491 -10.19 -9.98 -23.78
CA SER A 491 -11.66 -9.92 -23.96
C SER A 491 -12.13 -8.66 -24.70
N ILE A 492 -11.32 -7.60 -24.71
CA ILE A 492 -11.61 -6.32 -25.36
C ILE A 492 -10.55 -5.98 -26.42
N LEU A 493 -9.28 -6.29 -26.15
CA LEU A 493 -8.13 -6.03 -27.02
C LEU A 493 -7.84 -7.25 -27.91
N ASN A 494 -8.48 -7.30 -29.07
CA ASN A 494 -8.56 -8.51 -29.91
C ASN A 494 -7.31 -8.81 -30.76
N ASN A 495 -6.33 -7.91 -30.83
CA ASN A 495 -5.15 -8.10 -31.68
C ASN A 495 -3.92 -8.41 -30.83
N HIS A 496 -3.18 -9.45 -31.19
CA HIS A 496 -2.02 -9.92 -30.44
C HIS A 496 -0.75 -9.70 -31.26
N TYR A 497 0.15 -8.86 -30.77
CA TYR A 497 1.41 -8.54 -31.41
C TYR A 497 2.58 -9.08 -30.59
N LEU A 498 3.60 -9.58 -31.27
CA LEU A 498 4.91 -9.80 -30.70
C LEU A 498 5.86 -8.76 -31.25
N ILE A 499 6.53 -8.06 -30.35
CA ILE A 499 7.45 -6.98 -30.65
C ILE A 499 8.84 -7.42 -30.21
N LEU A 500 9.79 -7.39 -31.13
CA LEU A 500 11.19 -7.54 -30.84
C LEU A 500 11.75 -6.15 -30.55
N PHE A 501 12.19 -5.96 -29.31
CA PHE A 501 12.67 -4.68 -28.80
C PHE A 501 14.16 -4.75 -28.56
N ASP A 502 14.89 -3.77 -29.08
CA ASP A 502 16.30 -3.60 -28.85
C ASP A 502 16.53 -2.80 -27.58
N LYS A 503 17.00 -3.50 -26.56
CA LYS A 503 17.25 -2.94 -25.23
C LYS A 503 18.51 -2.08 -25.20
N THR A 504 19.47 -2.33 -26.09
CA THR A 504 20.70 -1.54 -26.20
C THR A 504 20.43 -0.19 -26.86
N ALA A 505 19.66 -0.18 -27.96
CA ALA A 505 19.29 1.04 -28.69
C ALA A 505 18.01 1.72 -28.17
N ASN A 506 17.28 1.07 -27.27
CA ASN A 506 16.02 1.52 -26.69
C ASN A 506 14.93 1.84 -27.74
N HIS A 507 14.76 0.95 -28.71
CA HIS A 507 13.67 1.06 -29.69
C HIS A 507 13.17 -0.32 -30.15
N GLU A 508 11.99 -0.33 -30.75
CA GLU A 508 11.48 -1.49 -31.47
C GLU A 508 12.24 -1.73 -32.78
N VAL A 509 12.62 -2.98 -33.05
CA VAL A 509 13.31 -3.38 -34.30
C VAL A 509 12.44 -4.22 -35.23
N ALA A 510 11.44 -4.92 -34.70
CA ALA A 510 10.49 -5.67 -35.51
C ALA A 510 9.20 -5.96 -34.74
N ARG A 511 8.13 -6.22 -35.49
CA ARG A 511 6.80 -6.54 -34.98
C ARG A 511 6.11 -7.56 -35.86
N GLN A 512 5.31 -8.43 -35.25
CA GLN A 512 4.49 -9.43 -35.93
C GLN A 512 3.12 -9.52 -35.26
N ASN A 513 2.03 -9.45 -36.04
CA ASN A 513 0.70 -9.82 -35.56
C ASN A 513 0.59 -11.34 -35.57
N VAL A 514 0.25 -11.94 -34.43
CA VAL A 514 0.19 -13.39 -34.24
C VAL A 514 -1.21 -13.82 -33.85
N LYS A 515 -1.58 -15.03 -34.25
CA LYS A 515 -2.82 -15.66 -33.77
C LYS A 515 -2.53 -16.46 -32.53
N VAL A 516 -3.40 -16.35 -31.53
CA VAL A 516 -3.39 -17.24 -30.37
C VAL A 516 -3.87 -18.64 -30.75
N THR A 517 -3.35 -19.64 -30.07
CA THR A 517 -3.70 -21.06 -30.21
C THR A 517 -4.02 -21.68 -28.84
N ALA A 518 -4.63 -22.87 -28.86
CA ALA A 518 -5.11 -23.56 -27.67
C ALA A 518 -3.97 -23.88 -26.68
N SER A 519 -4.24 -23.65 -25.39
CA SER A 519 -3.29 -23.77 -24.29
C SER A 519 -3.97 -24.32 -23.03
N ALA A 520 -4.58 -25.50 -23.15
CA ALA A 520 -5.34 -26.13 -22.07
C ALA A 520 -4.50 -26.34 -20.79
N ASP A 521 -3.20 -26.60 -20.96
CA ASP A 521 -2.24 -26.74 -19.88
C ASP A 521 -2.07 -25.45 -19.07
N VAL A 522 -2.07 -24.28 -19.71
CA VAL A 522 -1.94 -22.98 -19.02
C VAL A 522 -3.15 -22.74 -18.12
N ALA A 523 -4.36 -22.99 -18.61
CA ALA A 523 -5.58 -22.89 -17.81
C ALA A 523 -5.60 -23.87 -16.61
N GLN A 524 -5.05 -25.07 -16.78
CA GLN A 524 -5.00 -26.10 -15.71
C GLN A 524 -3.91 -25.84 -14.67
N ASN A 525 -2.83 -25.16 -15.03
CA ASN A 525 -1.68 -24.90 -14.17
C ASN A 525 -1.77 -23.57 -13.38
N GLY A 526 -2.94 -23.30 -12.80
CA GLY A 526 -3.13 -22.18 -11.86
C GLY A 526 -3.42 -20.81 -12.50
N PHE A 527 -3.55 -20.72 -13.83
CA PHE A 527 -3.91 -19.48 -14.54
C PHE A 527 -5.34 -19.48 -15.10
N GLY A 528 -6.17 -20.47 -14.76
CA GLY A 528 -7.55 -20.60 -15.27
C GLY A 528 -8.50 -19.45 -14.89
N ASN A 529 -8.09 -18.54 -14.00
CA ASN A 529 -8.80 -17.31 -13.68
C ASN A 529 -8.51 -16.15 -14.66
N ILE A 530 -7.59 -16.32 -15.62
CA ILE A 530 -7.29 -15.32 -16.66
C ILE A 530 -8.12 -15.64 -17.92
N ALA A 531 -8.79 -14.62 -18.48
CA ALA A 531 -9.83 -14.77 -19.49
C ALA A 531 -9.47 -15.70 -20.68
N ASN A 532 -8.28 -15.56 -21.27
CA ASN A 532 -7.83 -16.37 -22.39
C ASN A 532 -6.78 -17.42 -22.02
N ALA A 533 -6.64 -17.83 -20.76
CA ALA A 533 -5.63 -18.81 -20.36
C ALA A 533 -5.68 -20.12 -21.18
N GLY A 534 -6.87 -20.54 -21.64
CA GLY A 534 -7.04 -21.71 -22.51
C GLY A 534 -6.73 -21.49 -24.01
N GLN A 535 -6.48 -20.24 -24.43
CA GLN A 535 -6.22 -19.80 -25.82
C GLN A 535 -5.17 -18.68 -25.83
N SER A 536 -3.96 -18.95 -25.33
CA SER A 536 -2.92 -17.93 -25.11
C SER A 536 -1.58 -18.23 -25.79
N ARG A 537 -1.44 -19.37 -26.47
CA ARG A 537 -0.17 -19.81 -27.09
C ARG A 537 0.12 -19.08 -28.39
N PHE A 538 1.37 -18.72 -28.61
CA PHE A 538 1.86 -18.10 -29.84
C PHE A 538 3.16 -18.74 -30.32
N SER A 539 3.45 -18.54 -31.61
CA SER A 539 4.76 -18.86 -32.20
C SER A 539 4.99 -17.98 -33.42
N THR A 540 6.19 -17.43 -33.55
CA THR A 540 6.63 -16.66 -34.71
C THR A 540 8.15 -16.73 -34.89
N ASN A 541 8.63 -16.22 -36.02
CA ASN A 541 10.04 -15.94 -36.25
C ASN A 541 10.24 -14.48 -36.67
N PHE A 542 11.37 -13.90 -36.28
CA PHE A 542 11.84 -12.59 -36.72
C PHE A 542 13.09 -12.78 -37.56
N LYS A 543 13.15 -12.14 -38.73
CA LYS A 543 14.37 -12.11 -39.54
C LYS A 543 15.42 -11.23 -38.87
N VAL A 544 16.63 -11.75 -38.69
CA VAL A 544 17.77 -10.97 -38.21
C VAL A 544 18.20 -9.97 -39.29
N THR A 545 18.39 -8.72 -38.90
CA THR A 545 18.87 -7.64 -39.78
C THR A 545 20.26 -7.18 -39.34
N PRO A 546 21.06 -6.56 -40.23
CA PRO A 546 22.38 -6.02 -39.87
C PRO A 546 22.37 -5.09 -38.66
N ALA A 547 21.32 -4.29 -38.48
CA ALA A 547 21.19 -3.34 -37.38
C ALA A 547 21.00 -4.00 -36.00
N MET A 548 20.66 -5.30 -35.96
CA MET A 548 20.48 -6.05 -34.71
C MET A 548 21.79 -6.66 -34.18
N VAL A 549 22.83 -6.77 -35.03
CA VAL A 549 24.10 -7.39 -34.65
C VAL A 549 24.85 -6.47 -33.69
N GLY A 550 25.35 -7.04 -32.59
CA GLY A 550 25.99 -6.32 -31.48
C GLY A 550 25.02 -5.93 -30.35
N HIS A 551 23.72 -6.15 -30.51
CA HIS A 551 22.69 -5.63 -29.62
C HIS A 551 22.05 -6.72 -28.75
N GLN A 552 21.42 -6.29 -27.64
CA GLN A 552 20.62 -7.15 -26.75
C GLN A 552 19.13 -6.95 -27.06
N LEU A 553 18.46 -8.03 -27.44
CA LEU A 553 17.06 -8.04 -27.84
C LEU A 553 16.19 -8.74 -26.79
N VAL A 554 15.02 -8.18 -26.53
CA VAL A 554 13.98 -8.76 -25.68
C VAL A 554 12.66 -8.87 -26.44
N LEU A 555 11.76 -9.72 -25.98
CA LEU A 555 10.44 -9.87 -26.57
C LEU A 555 9.39 -9.20 -25.69
N ILE A 556 8.46 -8.48 -26.34
CA ILE A 556 7.25 -7.93 -25.74
C ILE A 556 6.06 -8.61 -26.42
N SER A 557 5.09 -9.03 -25.61
CA SER A 557 3.81 -9.53 -26.08
C SER A 557 2.72 -8.53 -25.77
N ARG A 558 2.01 -8.06 -26.79
CA ARG A 558 1.07 -6.94 -26.71
C ARG A 558 -0.33 -7.37 -27.12
N TYR A 559 -1.33 -7.08 -26.30
CA TYR A 559 -2.72 -7.06 -26.75
C TYR A 559 -3.15 -5.63 -27.07
N SER A 560 -3.78 -5.39 -28.22
CA SER A 560 -4.20 -4.06 -28.67
C SER A 560 -5.57 -4.06 -29.35
N ASP A 561 -6.28 -2.93 -29.28
CA ASP A 561 -7.50 -2.65 -30.06
C ASP A 561 -7.21 -2.22 -31.51
N ASP A 562 -5.97 -1.88 -31.85
CA ASP A 562 -5.55 -1.51 -33.20
C ASP A 562 -5.11 -2.74 -34.01
N ALA A 563 -5.89 -3.07 -35.05
CA ALA A 563 -5.63 -4.20 -35.93
C ALA A 563 -4.57 -3.95 -37.01
N LYS A 564 -4.15 -2.70 -37.22
CA LYS A 564 -3.17 -2.35 -38.26
C LYS A 564 -1.77 -2.25 -37.68
N GLY A 565 -1.59 -1.35 -36.72
CA GLY A 565 -0.32 -1.10 -36.07
C GLY A 565 -0.15 -1.95 -34.82
N GLY A 566 -1.16 -2.00 -33.96
CA GLY A 566 -1.02 -2.46 -32.57
C GLY A 566 -0.54 -1.33 -31.63
N GLU A 567 -0.71 -0.07 -32.05
CA GLU A 567 -0.33 1.15 -31.30
C GLU A 567 -1.53 1.86 -30.68
N GLY A 568 -2.73 1.28 -30.76
CA GLY A 568 -3.92 1.78 -30.07
C GLY A 568 -3.83 1.62 -28.56
N ASN A 569 -4.97 1.51 -27.88
CA ASN A 569 -4.96 1.14 -26.47
C ASN A 569 -4.41 -0.28 -26.35
N HIS A 570 -3.47 -0.49 -25.43
CA HIS A 570 -2.75 -1.75 -25.34
C HIS A 570 -2.26 -2.07 -23.94
N ILE A 571 -1.98 -3.36 -23.73
CA ILE A 571 -1.20 -3.85 -22.60
C ILE A 571 -0.01 -4.65 -23.09
N ASP A 572 1.10 -4.51 -22.37
CA ASP A 572 2.34 -5.17 -22.69
C ASP A 572 2.75 -6.14 -21.59
N TYR A 573 3.20 -7.32 -22.02
CA TYR A 573 3.92 -8.27 -21.22
C TYR A 573 5.37 -8.35 -21.69
N TRP A 574 6.28 -7.86 -20.85
CA TRP A 574 7.72 -7.87 -21.10
C TRP A 574 8.31 -9.17 -20.59
N TYR A 575 8.92 -9.95 -21.48
CA TYR A 575 9.63 -11.14 -21.07
C TYR A 575 11.04 -10.78 -20.57
N ASN A 576 11.48 -11.47 -19.52
CA ASN A 576 12.81 -11.25 -18.94
C ASN A 576 13.94 -11.94 -19.75
N ASN A 577 13.60 -12.84 -20.67
CA ASN A 577 14.56 -13.51 -21.54
C ASN A 577 15.16 -12.49 -22.53
N ALA A 578 16.47 -12.60 -22.76
CA ALA A 578 17.18 -11.75 -23.70
C ALA A 578 18.05 -12.60 -24.64
N ILE A 579 18.19 -12.13 -25.86
CA ILE A 579 19.14 -12.64 -26.85
C ILE A 579 20.22 -11.59 -27.05
N ASN A 580 21.48 -11.99 -26.98
CA ASN A 580 22.60 -11.13 -27.34
C ASN A 580 23.15 -11.59 -28.69
N LEU A 581 23.23 -10.69 -29.67
CA LEU A 581 23.82 -10.96 -30.99
C LEU A 581 25.27 -10.44 -31.05
N ASN A 582 26.08 -10.78 -30.05
CA ASN A 582 27.49 -10.35 -29.93
C ASN A 582 28.44 -11.50 -29.54
N ASN A 583 28.05 -12.74 -29.83
CA ASN A 583 28.88 -13.91 -29.56
C ASN A 583 30.10 -13.93 -30.48
N ASN A 584 31.25 -14.29 -29.93
CA ASN A 584 32.53 -14.41 -30.65
C ASN A 584 33.33 -15.56 -30.01
N GLN A 585 33.31 -16.73 -30.66
CA GLN A 585 33.97 -17.95 -30.21
C GLN A 585 34.88 -18.47 -31.32
N ALA A 586 36.10 -18.86 -30.96
CA ALA A 586 37.05 -19.40 -31.92
C ALA A 586 37.99 -20.41 -31.28
N TRP A 587 38.58 -21.28 -32.10
CA TRP A 587 39.53 -22.30 -31.65
C TRP A 587 40.47 -22.72 -32.77
N LEU A 588 41.74 -22.97 -32.43
CA LEU A 588 42.69 -23.63 -33.32
C LEU A 588 42.64 -25.15 -33.14
N ASP A 589 42.38 -25.85 -34.23
CA ASP A 589 42.50 -27.31 -34.30
C ASP A 589 43.97 -27.70 -34.50
N ASN A 590 44.69 -26.95 -35.35
CA ASN A 590 46.07 -27.22 -35.71
C ASN A 590 46.85 -25.91 -35.92
N PHE A 591 48.07 -25.84 -35.39
CA PHE A 591 49.00 -24.73 -35.64
C PHE A 591 50.44 -25.26 -35.66
N ASN A 592 51.00 -25.45 -36.86
CA ASN A 592 52.30 -26.11 -37.06
C ASN A 592 53.22 -25.29 -37.96
N GLN A 593 54.52 -25.51 -37.82
CA GLN A 593 55.54 -24.97 -38.71
C GLN A 593 56.40 -26.09 -39.31
N ASN A 594 56.67 -26.01 -40.61
CA ASN A 594 57.63 -26.84 -41.31
C ASN A 594 58.58 -25.94 -42.13
N GLY A 595 59.80 -25.77 -41.64
CA GLY A 595 60.75 -24.79 -42.19
C GLY A 595 60.18 -23.38 -42.15
N ASN A 596 60.07 -22.74 -43.31
CA ASN A 596 59.53 -21.38 -43.46
C ASN A 596 58.02 -21.35 -43.74
N THR A 597 57.34 -22.49 -43.68
CA THR A 597 55.90 -22.57 -43.94
C THR A 597 55.15 -22.86 -42.64
N ILE A 598 54.20 -22.00 -42.30
CA ILE A 598 53.31 -22.15 -41.15
C ILE A 598 51.93 -22.50 -41.65
N THR A 599 51.34 -23.56 -41.12
CA THR A 599 49.97 -23.99 -41.45
C THR A 599 49.09 -23.96 -40.22
N ALA A 600 47.86 -23.50 -40.41
CA ALA A 600 46.88 -23.47 -39.34
C ALA A 600 45.49 -23.77 -39.84
N SER A 601 44.68 -24.41 -38.99
CA SER A 601 43.27 -24.63 -39.23
C SER A 601 42.50 -24.57 -37.93
N GLY A 602 41.25 -24.16 -38.02
CA GLY A 602 40.40 -24.00 -36.86
C GLY A 602 39.00 -23.56 -37.25
N TRP A 603 38.30 -22.94 -36.31
CA TRP A 603 36.99 -22.35 -36.55
C TRP A 603 36.82 -21.03 -35.81
N HIS A 604 35.98 -20.15 -36.34
CA HIS A 604 35.60 -18.87 -35.74
C HIS A 604 34.11 -18.59 -36.00
N ALA A 605 33.27 -18.82 -35.00
CA ALA A 605 31.85 -18.52 -35.00
C ALA A 605 31.62 -17.17 -34.31
N ASP A 606 31.13 -16.18 -35.06
CA ASP A 606 31.01 -14.81 -34.61
C ASP A 606 29.74 -14.19 -35.20
N ASP A 607 28.89 -13.59 -34.36
CA ASP A 607 27.68 -12.91 -34.82
C ASP A 607 28.00 -11.77 -35.81
N SER A 608 29.18 -11.14 -35.66
CA SER A 608 29.68 -10.09 -36.54
C SER A 608 29.98 -10.59 -37.96
N SER A 609 30.17 -11.90 -38.17
CA SER A 609 30.31 -12.49 -39.52
C SER A 609 29.08 -12.23 -40.40
N PHE A 610 27.94 -11.93 -39.80
CA PHE A 610 26.73 -11.55 -40.53
C PHE A 610 26.88 -10.21 -41.26
N ILE A 611 27.60 -9.25 -40.69
CA ILE A 611 27.81 -7.91 -41.26
C ILE A 611 29.22 -7.73 -41.88
N ASN A 612 30.21 -8.43 -41.34
CA ASN A 612 31.61 -8.37 -41.77
C ASN A 612 31.93 -9.57 -42.66
N LYS A 613 32.04 -9.35 -43.97
CA LYS A 613 32.11 -10.43 -44.97
C LYS A 613 33.51 -11.01 -45.20
N HIS A 614 34.56 -10.28 -44.82
CA HIS A 614 35.94 -10.71 -45.02
C HIS A 614 36.47 -11.40 -43.77
N HIS A 615 36.94 -12.63 -43.87
CA HIS A 615 37.55 -13.36 -42.76
C HIS A 615 39.06 -13.47 -42.97
N PHE A 616 39.84 -12.88 -42.08
CA PHE A 616 41.30 -12.89 -42.12
C PHE A 616 41.87 -13.70 -40.97
N ILE A 617 42.89 -14.49 -41.28
CA ILE A 617 43.82 -15.01 -40.28
C ILE A 617 45.09 -14.19 -40.33
N ILE A 618 45.51 -13.70 -39.18
CA ILE A 618 46.69 -12.84 -39.02
C ILE A 618 47.73 -13.60 -38.21
N LEU A 619 48.95 -13.68 -38.75
CA LEU A 619 50.12 -14.23 -38.08
C LEU A 619 50.84 -13.11 -37.33
N TRP A 620 50.83 -13.23 -36.00
CA TRP A 620 51.40 -12.26 -35.09
C TRP A 620 52.68 -12.81 -34.47
N ASP A 621 53.76 -12.03 -34.55
CA ASP A 621 55.03 -12.30 -33.86
C ASP A 621 54.92 -11.81 -32.42
N LEU A 622 54.84 -12.76 -31.49
CA LEU A 622 54.78 -12.48 -30.06
C LEU A 622 56.11 -11.98 -29.51
N SER A 623 57.23 -12.41 -30.09
CA SER A 623 58.57 -12.04 -29.64
C SER A 623 58.88 -10.58 -29.95
N LYS A 624 58.42 -10.06 -31.10
CA LYS A 624 58.67 -8.68 -31.53
C LYS A 624 57.45 -7.77 -31.44
N GLY A 625 56.26 -8.32 -31.17
CA GLY A 625 55.03 -7.55 -30.96
C GLY A 625 54.48 -6.87 -32.21
N HIS A 626 54.58 -7.52 -33.37
CA HIS A 626 54.02 -6.99 -34.62
C HIS A 626 53.45 -8.10 -35.52
N GLU A 627 52.66 -7.69 -36.50
CA GLU A 627 52.11 -8.58 -37.52
C GLU A 627 53.16 -8.96 -38.56
N ILE A 628 53.29 -10.26 -38.85
CA ILE A 628 54.14 -10.79 -39.93
C ILE A 628 53.38 -10.80 -41.26
N GLY A 629 52.09 -11.14 -41.20
CA GLY A 629 51.23 -11.08 -42.36
C GLY A 629 49.82 -11.57 -42.06
N ARG A 630 48.94 -11.35 -43.01
CA ARG A 630 47.54 -11.77 -42.96
C ARG A 630 47.11 -12.43 -44.26
N LYS A 631 46.12 -13.29 -44.19
CA LYS A 631 45.47 -13.89 -45.35
C LYS A 631 43.98 -13.94 -45.15
N GLU A 632 43.24 -13.54 -46.19
CA GLU A 632 41.81 -13.80 -46.24
C GLU A 632 41.57 -15.30 -46.46
N VAL A 633 40.59 -15.86 -45.75
CA VAL A 633 40.20 -17.27 -45.80
C VAL A 633 38.73 -17.39 -46.16
N THR A 634 38.41 -18.44 -46.90
CA THR A 634 37.01 -18.79 -47.19
C THR A 634 36.49 -19.74 -46.13
N ASN A 635 35.38 -19.39 -45.51
CA ASN A 635 34.72 -20.25 -44.55
C ASN A 635 34.15 -21.51 -45.19
N THR A 636 34.22 -22.63 -44.46
CA THR A 636 33.69 -23.93 -44.88
C THR A 636 32.67 -24.46 -43.88
N THR A 637 31.81 -25.38 -44.34
CA THR A 637 30.71 -25.93 -43.54
C THR A 637 31.22 -26.61 -42.27
N SER A 638 30.53 -26.35 -41.15
CA SER A 638 30.90 -26.84 -39.82
C SER A 638 29.69 -27.37 -39.06
N PRO A 639 29.18 -28.58 -39.40
CA PRO A 639 28.00 -29.15 -38.75
C PRO A 639 28.19 -29.40 -37.24
N ASP A 640 29.40 -29.80 -36.85
CA ASP A 640 29.81 -30.01 -35.46
C ASP A 640 29.75 -28.71 -34.64
N ILE A 641 30.24 -27.60 -35.22
CA ILE A 641 30.20 -26.28 -34.58
C ILE A 641 28.76 -25.77 -34.54
N ASN A 642 27.97 -25.96 -35.59
CA ASN A 642 26.55 -25.59 -35.60
C ASN A 642 25.71 -26.39 -34.59
N ASN A 643 26.08 -27.63 -34.27
CA ASN A 643 25.37 -28.42 -33.26
C ASN A 643 25.58 -27.86 -31.84
N VAL A 644 26.75 -27.27 -31.56
CA VAL A 644 27.09 -26.70 -30.25
C VAL A 644 26.75 -25.21 -30.15
N TYR A 645 27.01 -24.46 -31.22
CA TYR A 645 26.88 -23.00 -31.32
C TYR A 645 25.86 -22.57 -32.37
N GLY A 646 24.83 -23.37 -32.62
CA GLY A 646 23.79 -23.08 -33.64
C GLY A 646 22.97 -21.82 -33.38
N ASN A 647 23.12 -21.23 -32.20
CA ASN A 647 22.59 -19.92 -31.81
C ASN A 647 23.51 -18.74 -32.16
N VAL A 648 24.69 -18.98 -32.73
CA VAL A 648 25.61 -17.94 -33.21
C VAL A 648 25.48 -17.82 -34.72
N LEU A 649 25.36 -16.61 -35.24
CA LEU A 649 25.31 -16.37 -36.68
C LEU A 649 26.63 -16.84 -37.33
N GLY A 650 26.55 -17.52 -38.46
CA GLY A 650 27.73 -18.04 -39.18
C GLY A 650 28.33 -19.33 -38.61
N ALA A 651 27.82 -19.88 -37.50
CA ALA A 651 28.35 -21.12 -36.90
C ALA A 651 28.27 -22.36 -37.83
N ASN A 652 27.39 -22.34 -38.82
CA ASN A 652 27.27 -23.38 -39.85
C ASN A 652 28.37 -23.30 -40.92
N ASN A 653 29.09 -22.18 -41.02
CA ASN A 653 30.24 -21.99 -41.90
C ASN A 653 31.33 -21.24 -41.14
N ALA A 654 31.93 -21.88 -40.14
CA ALA A 654 32.91 -21.27 -39.25
C ALA A 654 34.35 -21.77 -39.47
N ARG A 655 34.54 -22.86 -40.21
CA ARG A 655 35.85 -23.52 -40.37
C ARG A 655 36.75 -22.80 -41.35
N PHE A 656 38.03 -22.68 -41.01
CA PHE A 656 39.07 -22.10 -41.86
C PHE A 656 40.34 -22.96 -41.89
N SER A 657 41.14 -22.76 -42.95
CA SER A 657 42.50 -23.28 -43.07
C SER A 657 43.36 -22.27 -43.82
N VAL A 658 44.61 -22.09 -43.41
CA VAL A 658 45.53 -21.10 -43.94
C VAL A 658 46.97 -21.61 -43.91
N SER A 659 47.79 -21.08 -44.82
CA SER A 659 49.24 -21.31 -44.86
C SER A 659 49.97 -20.00 -45.09
N PHE A 660 51.02 -19.72 -44.32
CA PHE A 660 51.90 -18.57 -44.44
C PHE A 660 53.30 -19.03 -44.85
N ASN A 661 53.96 -18.26 -45.72
CA ASN A 661 55.39 -18.40 -45.96
C ASN A 661 56.07 -17.21 -45.29
N ILE A 662 56.94 -17.48 -44.32
CA ILE A 662 57.66 -16.47 -43.56
C ILE A 662 59.10 -16.35 -44.05
N ASP A 663 59.70 -15.17 -43.87
CA ASP A 663 61.14 -15.00 -44.01
C ASP A 663 61.87 -15.85 -42.96
N GLY A 664 63.04 -16.40 -43.32
CA GLY A 664 63.85 -17.20 -42.41
C GLY A 664 64.25 -16.46 -41.14
N GLN A 665 64.30 -15.12 -41.16
CA GLN A 665 64.57 -14.32 -39.96
C GLN A 665 63.51 -14.45 -38.86
N TYR A 666 62.30 -14.94 -39.18
CA TYR A 666 61.22 -15.17 -38.22
C TYR A 666 61.05 -16.65 -37.85
N ALA A 667 61.85 -17.57 -38.42
CA ALA A 667 61.61 -19.01 -38.33
C ALA A 667 61.69 -19.58 -36.89
N HIS A 668 62.26 -18.84 -35.95
CA HIS A 668 62.40 -19.24 -34.55
C HIS A 668 61.67 -18.30 -33.57
N ASP A 669 60.94 -17.31 -34.09
CA ASP A 669 60.18 -16.38 -33.24
C ASP A 669 58.92 -17.07 -32.71
N ALA A 670 58.48 -16.66 -31.52
CA ALA A 670 57.24 -17.12 -30.93
C ALA A 670 56.05 -16.51 -31.69
N MET A 671 55.06 -17.32 -32.05
CA MET A 671 53.93 -16.85 -32.86
C MET A 671 52.56 -17.20 -32.31
N GLN A 672 51.60 -16.35 -32.64
CA GLN A 672 50.19 -16.49 -32.35
C GLN A 672 49.34 -16.14 -33.58
N LEU A 673 48.10 -16.63 -33.61
CA LEU A 673 47.12 -16.26 -34.62
C LEU A 673 46.00 -15.39 -34.06
N ILE A 674 45.53 -14.49 -34.90
CA ILE A 674 44.30 -13.73 -34.70
C ILE A 674 43.33 -14.12 -35.82
N SER A 675 42.11 -14.46 -35.45
CA SER A 675 41.00 -14.68 -36.38
C SER A 675 40.14 -13.43 -36.41
N ARG A 676 39.93 -12.81 -37.58
CA ARG A 676 39.28 -11.49 -37.70
C ARG A 676 38.23 -11.48 -38.80
N TYR A 677 37.00 -11.13 -38.46
CA TYR A 677 36.00 -10.71 -39.44
C TYR A 677 36.02 -9.20 -39.63
N SER A 678 36.17 -8.71 -40.86
CA SER A 678 36.17 -7.30 -41.22
C SER A 678 35.15 -6.97 -42.32
N ASN A 679 34.68 -5.73 -42.33
CA ASN A 679 33.88 -5.19 -43.43
C ASN A 679 34.73 -4.67 -44.60
N ALA A 680 36.05 -4.61 -44.47
CA ALA A 680 36.96 -4.13 -45.51
C ALA A 680 37.78 -5.27 -46.13
N ASP A 681 38.08 -5.12 -47.41
CA ASP A 681 38.86 -6.06 -48.24
C ASP A 681 40.34 -6.16 -47.85
N ASN A 682 40.84 -5.22 -47.05
CA ASN A 682 42.19 -5.26 -46.47
C ASN A 682 42.23 -5.79 -45.02
N GLY A 683 41.07 -6.06 -44.42
CA GLY A 683 40.94 -6.51 -43.03
C GLY A 683 41.13 -5.43 -41.95
N GLU A 684 41.26 -4.15 -42.33
CA GLU A 684 41.52 -3.00 -41.44
C GLU A 684 40.30 -2.07 -41.25
N GLY A 685 39.12 -2.46 -41.73
CA GLY A 685 37.88 -1.72 -41.51
C GLY A 685 37.32 -1.87 -40.10
N ASN A 686 36.00 -1.76 -39.94
CA ASN A 686 35.35 -2.22 -38.71
C ASN A 686 35.49 -3.74 -38.63
N TYR A 687 35.93 -4.25 -37.49
CA TYR A 687 36.18 -5.67 -37.33
C TYR A 687 35.76 -6.22 -35.96
N SER A 688 35.51 -7.52 -35.93
CA SER A 688 35.49 -8.34 -34.73
C SER A 688 36.61 -9.37 -34.85
N GLN A 689 37.34 -9.61 -33.76
CA GLN A 689 38.47 -10.52 -33.78
C GLN A 689 38.58 -11.36 -32.51
N ASN A 690 39.27 -12.49 -32.63
CA ASN A 690 39.59 -13.39 -31.54
C ASN A 690 41.09 -13.71 -31.58
N TRP A 691 41.76 -13.56 -30.44
CA TRP A 691 43.14 -14.00 -30.26
C TRP A 691 43.13 -15.48 -29.92
N LEU A 692 43.68 -16.31 -30.81
CA LEU A 692 43.67 -17.75 -30.66
C LEU A 692 44.78 -18.15 -29.68
N THR A 693 44.47 -18.17 -28.38
CA THR A 693 45.44 -18.40 -27.29
C THR A 693 45.57 -19.87 -26.89
N ASN A 694 44.81 -20.78 -27.52
CA ASN A 694 44.79 -22.19 -27.15
C ASN A 694 46.02 -22.97 -27.68
N GLN A 695 46.71 -22.43 -28.68
CA GLN A 695 47.97 -22.96 -29.21
C GLN A 695 48.90 -21.81 -29.61
N TYR A 696 50.20 -22.06 -29.55
CA TYR A 696 51.26 -21.12 -29.95
C TYR A 696 52.36 -21.88 -30.67
N LEU A 697 53.16 -21.18 -31.48
CA LEU A 697 54.36 -21.74 -32.10
C LEU A 697 55.63 -21.20 -31.44
N ASN A 698 56.65 -22.06 -31.35
CA ASN A 698 58.02 -21.73 -30.93
C ASN A 698 58.15 -20.94 -29.64
N LEU A 699 57.24 -21.12 -28.67
CA LEU A 699 57.41 -20.50 -27.36
C LEU A 699 58.69 -21.01 -26.70
N TYR A 700 59.37 -20.15 -25.93
CA TYR A 700 60.57 -20.55 -25.20
C TYR A 700 60.25 -21.57 -24.10
N GLN A 701 60.52 -22.85 -24.34
CA GLN A 701 60.38 -23.90 -23.33
C GLN A 701 61.71 -24.51 -22.92
N ASN A 702 61.80 -24.88 -21.65
CA ASN A 702 62.87 -25.73 -21.16
C ASN A 702 62.77 -27.14 -21.78
N PRO A 703 63.87 -27.92 -21.81
CA PRO A 703 63.80 -29.35 -22.11
C PRO A 703 62.72 -30.05 -21.29
N SER A 704 62.03 -31.02 -21.87
CA SER A 704 60.81 -31.62 -21.29
C SER A 704 61.00 -32.27 -19.90
N TRP A 705 62.23 -32.64 -19.54
CA TRP A 705 62.56 -33.19 -18.22
C TRP A 705 62.81 -32.12 -17.14
N MET A 706 62.97 -30.84 -17.53
CA MET A 706 63.04 -29.71 -16.62
C MET A 706 61.65 -29.10 -16.43
N TYR A 707 61.51 -28.25 -15.40
CA TYR A 707 60.29 -27.47 -15.20
C TYR A 707 59.97 -26.63 -16.44
N GLN A 708 58.78 -26.85 -16.99
CA GLN A 708 58.28 -26.08 -18.11
C GLN A 708 57.93 -24.65 -17.69
N ILE A 709 58.09 -23.71 -18.62
CA ILE A 709 57.73 -22.31 -18.45
C ILE A 709 56.21 -22.19 -18.46
N ASN A 710 55.68 -21.53 -17.43
CA ASN A 710 54.27 -21.17 -17.30
C ASN A 710 54.06 -19.78 -17.89
N TYR A 711 53.13 -19.66 -18.83
CA TYR A 711 52.72 -18.39 -19.44
C TYR A 711 51.41 -17.84 -18.87
N SER A 712 50.77 -18.61 -18.00
CA SER A 712 49.61 -18.21 -17.22
C SER A 712 50.01 -18.09 -15.76
N GLN A 713 49.37 -17.16 -15.04
CA GLN A 713 49.70 -16.89 -13.64
C GLN A 713 49.71 -18.17 -12.80
N ILE A 714 50.87 -18.46 -12.22
CA ILE A 714 51.04 -19.60 -11.31
C ILE A 714 50.16 -19.38 -10.08
N GLN A 715 49.39 -20.39 -9.74
CA GLN A 715 48.51 -20.40 -8.58
C GLN A 715 49.23 -20.98 -7.36
N PRO A 716 48.91 -20.51 -6.13
CA PRO A 716 49.49 -21.06 -4.91
C PRO A 716 49.10 -22.53 -4.70
N THR A 717 50.05 -23.34 -4.22
CA THR A 717 49.81 -24.74 -3.83
C THR A 717 49.76 -24.86 -2.32
N GLY A 718 48.62 -25.26 -1.75
CA GLY A 718 48.43 -25.45 -0.31
C GLY A 718 47.17 -24.78 0.24
N PRO A 719 46.89 -24.95 1.54
CA PRO A 719 45.69 -24.40 2.17
C PRO A 719 45.84 -22.89 2.43
N VAL A 720 45.16 -22.07 1.62
CA VAL A 720 45.01 -20.63 1.87
C VAL A 720 44.13 -20.42 3.10
N GLY A 721 44.59 -19.60 4.04
CA GLY A 721 43.85 -19.28 5.27
C GLY A 721 43.94 -20.36 6.34
N HIS A 722 45.08 -21.06 6.44
CA HIS A 722 45.28 -22.13 7.43
C HIS A 722 45.65 -21.61 8.82
N ASN A 723 45.37 -22.44 9.84
CA ASN A 723 45.71 -22.17 11.24
C ASN A 723 47.21 -22.40 11.49
N ILE A 724 47.80 -21.59 12.38
CA ILE A 724 49.20 -21.73 12.77
C ILE A 724 49.34 -22.00 14.28
N GLY A 725 50.42 -22.69 14.67
CA GLY A 725 50.67 -23.11 16.05
C GLY A 725 52.12 -23.58 16.25
N PRO A 726 52.44 -24.24 17.37
CA PRO A 726 53.82 -24.65 17.67
C PRO A 726 54.53 -25.36 16.52
N GLY A 727 55.75 -24.91 16.21
CA GLY A 727 56.59 -25.41 15.12
C GLY A 727 56.38 -24.70 13.77
N TYR A 728 55.32 -23.92 13.59
CA TYR A 728 55.15 -23.10 12.37
C TYR A 728 56.14 -21.94 12.35
N GLU A 729 56.52 -21.53 11.15
CA GLU A 729 57.33 -20.34 10.86
C GLU A 729 56.57 -19.43 9.88
N GLY A 730 57.26 -18.51 9.21
CA GLY A 730 56.65 -17.68 8.16
C GLY A 730 56.08 -16.34 8.63
N ILE A 731 55.44 -15.63 7.69
CA ILE A 731 54.99 -14.24 7.91
C ILE A 731 53.86 -14.15 8.93
N LYS A 732 52.88 -15.06 8.88
CA LYS A 732 51.81 -15.10 9.87
C LYS A 732 52.35 -15.32 11.29
N THR A 733 53.33 -16.21 11.43
CA THR A 733 54.02 -16.47 12.70
C THR A 733 54.72 -15.22 13.21
N GLN A 734 55.48 -14.52 12.35
CA GLN A 734 56.16 -13.28 12.74
C GLN A 734 55.16 -12.22 13.24
N LEU A 735 54.07 -11.98 12.50
CA LEU A 735 53.07 -10.98 12.86
C LEU A 735 52.36 -11.30 14.18
N VAL A 736 52.06 -12.58 14.43
CA VAL A 736 51.50 -13.02 15.72
C VAL A 736 52.51 -12.78 16.85
N LYS A 737 53.77 -13.19 16.66
CA LYS A 737 54.84 -13.01 17.66
C LYS A 737 55.08 -11.53 17.98
N ASP A 738 55.05 -10.66 16.98
CA ASP A 738 55.13 -9.21 17.16
C ASP A 738 53.97 -8.69 18.04
N ARG A 739 52.75 -9.21 17.83
CA ARG A 739 51.57 -8.81 18.63
C ARG A 739 51.56 -9.31 20.06
N ILE A 740 52.10 -10.50 20.32
CA ILE A 740 52.20 -11.05 21.69
C ILE A 740 53.50 -10.66 22.41
N GLY A 741 54.33 -9.81 21.77
CA GLY A 741 55.54 -9.24 22.33
C GLY A 741 56.73 -10.21 22.40
N THR A 742 56.79 -11.21 21.52
CA THR A 742 57.91 -12.19 21.42
C THR A 742 58.62 -12.17 20.06
N GLY A 743 58.31 -11.18 19.21
CA GLY A 743 58.87 -11.02 17.86
C GLY A 743 60.39 -10.84 17.77
N TYR A 744 61.07 -10.55 18.89
CA TYR A 744 62.54 -10.46 18.97
C TYR A 744 63.23 -11.84 19.10
N GLN A 745 62.47 -12.90 19.32
CA GLN A 745 62.95 -14.29 19.35
C GLN A 745 62.90 -14.90 17.95
N HIS A 746 63.60 -16.01 17.71
CA HIS A 746 63.59 -16.72 16.42
C HIS A 746 62.15 -16.90 15.87
N ASN A 747 61.98 -16.81 14.54
CA ASN A 747 60.68 -16.80 13.85
C ASN A 747 59.97 -18.17 13.80
N THR A 748 60.11 -18.95 14.86
CA THR A 748 59.40 -20.22 15.08
C THR A 748 58.37 -20.02 16.17
N TYR A 749 57.14 -20.46 15.93
CA TYR A 749 56.07 -20.42 16.92
C TYR A 749 56.39 -21.43 18.02
N THR A 750 56.59 -20.95 19.25
CA THR A 750 56.98 -21.79 20.39
C THR A 750 55.78 -22.18 21.25
N THR A 751 55.96 -23.15 22.14
CA THR A 751 54.98 -23.46 23.19
C THR A 751 54.72 -22.26 24.11
N ALA A 752 55.74 -21.42 24.35
CA ALA A 752 55.58 -20.19 25.13
C ALA A 752 54.68 -19.16 24.43
N ASP A 753 54.78 -19.05 23.11
CA ASP A 753 53.89 -18.22 22.28
C ASP A 753 52.44 -18.74 22.36
N ALA A 754 52.26 -20.06 22.31
CA ALA A 754 50.94 -20.69 22.47
C ALA A 754 50.27 -20.28 23.78
N TYR A 755 50.99 -20.28 24.91
CA TYR A 755 50.44 -19.84 26.20
C TYR A 755 50.04 -18.36 26.21
N ARG A 756 50.77 -17.50 25.48
CA ARG A 756 50.41 -16.07 25.33
C ARG A 756 49.16 -15.91 24.46
N VAL A 757 49.06 -16.66 23.37
CA VAL A 757 47.86 -16.68 22.52
C VAL A 757 46.64 -17.21 23.28
N MET A 758 46.79 -18.23 24.13
CA MET A 758 45.72 -18.69 25.03
C MET A 758 45.19 -17.57 25.92
N ASN A 759 46.05 -16.67 26.41
CA ASN A 759 45.61 -15.51 27.21
C ASN A 759 44.79 -14.52 26.38
N VAL A 760 45.19 -14.25 25.13
CA VAL A 760 44.43 -13.40 24.20
C VAL A 760 43.08 -14.03 23.89
N GLN A 761 43.04 -15.34 23.62
CA GLN A 761 41.82 -16.10 23.36
C GLN A 761 40.85 -16.00 24.55
N ARG A 762 41.33 -16.25 25.77
CA ARG A 762 40.51 -16.10 27.00
C ARG A 762 39.97 -14.68 27.16
N ALA A 763 40.79 -13.66 26.92
CA ALA A 763 40.37 -12.26 27.04
C ALA A 763 39.28 -11.86 26.04
N HIS A 764 39.18 -12.56 24.90
CA HIS A 764 38.18 -12.31 23.85
C HIS A 764 37.06 -13.36 23.81
N GLY A 765 36.94 -14.22 24.84
CA GLY A 765 35.90 -15.26 24.90
C GLY A 765 36.05 -16.37 23.86
N LEU A 766 37.25 -16.56 23.29
CA LEU A 766 37.57 -17.62 22.33
C LEU A 766 38.10 -18.88 23.05
N PRO A 767 37.97 -20.08 22.46
CA PRO A 767 38.59 -21.29 22.98
C PRO A 767 40.11 -21.13 23.13
N ALA A 768 40.64 -21.37 24.34
CA ALA A 768 42.06 -21.21 24.67
C ALA A 768 42.92 -22.38 24.17
N THR A 769 42.98 -22.57 22.85
CA THR A 769 43.69 -23.67 22.19
C THR A 769 45.19 -23.40 22.05
N GLY A 770 45.61 -22.14 22.07
CA GLY A 770 46.99 -21.72 21.76
C GLY A 770 47.37 -21.80 20.29
N TRP A 771 46.44 -22.24 19.43
CA TRP A 771 46.51 -22.16 17.97
C TRP A 771 45.87 -20.87 17.50
N VAL A 772 46.43 -20.24 16.47
CA VAL A 772 45.83 -19.06 15.84
C VAL A 772 45.00 -19.51 14.66
N ASP A 773 43.68 -19.45 14.82
CA ASP A 773 42.69 -19.49 13.75
C ASP A 773 42.28 -18.08 13.31
N TYR A 774 41.39 -17.97 12.31
CA TYR A 774 40.91 -16.69 11.79
C TYR A 774 40.36 -15.76 12.89
N ASN A 775 39.60 -16.30 13.84
CA ASN A 775 39.01 -15.50 14.91
C ASN A 775 40.08 -15.00 15.88
N THR A 776 41.06 -15.84 16.21
CA THR A 776 42.21 -15.48 17.05
C THR A 776 43.09 -14.44 16.36
N TRP A 777 43.29 -14.54 15.04
CA TRP A 777 44.02 -13.57 14.23
C TRP A 777 43.39 -12.18 14.32
N VAL A 778 42.06 -12.08 14.13
CA VAL A 778 41.33 -10.82 14.25
C VAL A 778 41.36 -10.31 15.71
N ALA A 779 41.26 -11.19 16.70
CA ALA A 779 41.36 -10.82 18.13
C ALA A 779 42.75 -10.29 18.53
N LEU A 780 43.81 -10.68 17.82
CA LEU A 780 45.16 -10.10 17.95
C LEU A 780 45.28 -8.70 17.32
N GLY A 781 44.21 -8.20 16.69
CA GLY A 781 44.18 -6.90 16.02
C GLY A 781 44.93 -6.89 14.69
N LEU A 782 45.08 -8.06 14.04
CA LEU A 782 45.68 -8.19 12.72
C LEU A 782 44.60 -8.01 11.63
N PRO A 783 44.91 -7.40 10.47
CA PRO A 783 43.95 -7.18 9.39
C PRO A 783 43.34 -8.48 8.85
N ALA A 784 42.02 -8.53 8.69
CA ALA A 784 41.31 -9.74 8.30
C ALA A 784 41.65 -10.23 6.88
N ASP A 785 41.93 -9.31 5.96
CA ASP A 785 42.33 -9.61 4.58
C ASP A 785 43.71 -10.30 4.49
N GLN A 786 44.62 -9.98 5.40
CA GLN A 786 45.95 -10.60 5.49
C GLN A 786 45.88 -12.09 5.84
N TRP A 787 44.79 -12.57 6.44
CA TRP A 787 44.62 -13.99 6.74
C TRP A 787 44.73 -14.87 5.49
N ASN A 788 44.19 -14.41 4.36
CA ASN A 788 44.25 -15.14 3.10
C ASN A 788 45.34 -14.58 2.18
N SER A 789 45.54 -13.26 2.15
CA SER A 789 46.44 -12.63 1.16
C SER A 789 47.92 -12.99 1.34
N ILE A 790 48.35 -13.28 2.57
CA ILE A 790 49.72 -13.73 2.84
C ILE A 790 49.99 -15.11 2.22
N ASP A 791 49.04 -16.03 2.36
CA ASP A 791 49.15 -17.41 1.86
C ASP A 791 48.95 -17.48 0.36
N SER A 792 48.03 -16.68 -0.19
CA SER A 792 47.73 -16.71 -1.62
C SER A 792 48.78 -16.00 -2.48
N TYR A 793 49.76 -15.34 -1.89
CA TYR A 793 50.77 -14.61 -2.64
C TYR A 793 51.76 -15.55 -3.35
N VAL A 794 51.68 -15.52 -4.67
CA VAL A 794 52.68 -16.00 -5.62
C VAL A 794 53.09 -14.82 -6.47
N ALA A 795 54.39 -14.64 -6.72
CA ALA A 795 54.87 -13.53 -7.52
C ALA A 795 54.19 -13.51 -8.91
N PRO A 796 53.74 -12.34 -9.39
CA PRO A 796 53.21 -12.21 -10.74
C PRO A 796 54.25 -12.62 -11.79
N LEU A 797 53.80 -13.22 -12.90
CA LEU A 797 54.69 -13.48 -14.04
C LEU A 797 55.31 -12.17 -14.55
N GLY A 798 56.64 -12.12 -14.61
CA GLY A 798 57.41 -11.00 -15.14
C GLY A 798 57.81 -11.15 -16.60
N ALA A 799 57.51 -12.30 -17.22
CA ALA A 799 57.76 -12.63 -18.62
C ALA A 799 56.58 -13.45 -19.18
N GLY A 800 56.12 -13.11 -20.39
CA GLY A 800 54.96 -13.72 -21.06
C GLY A 800 55.33 -14.70 -22.17
N ALA A 801 54.34 -15.20 -22.92
CA ALA A 801 54.53 -16.22 -23.96
C ALA A 801 55.58 -15.86 -25.04
N GLY A 802 55.65 -14.60 -25.45
CA GLY A 802 56.64 -14.15 -26.45
C GLY A 802 58.07 -13.95 -25.92
N ALA A 803 58.29 -14.09 -24.62
CA ALA A 803 59.53 -13.69 -23.97
C ALA A 803 60.65 -14.71 -24.20
N SER A 804 61.89 -14.20 -24.28
CA SER A 804 63.08 -15.04 -24.44
C SER A 804 63.52 -15.68 -23.12
N ARG A 805 64.43 -16.66 -23.20
CA ARG A 805 65.14 -17.20 -22.02
C ARG A 805 65.70 -16.10 -21.11
N GLN A 806 66.30 -15.06 -21.70
CA GLN A 806 66.91 -13.98 -20.94
C GLN A 806 65.86 -13.15 -20.20
N ASP A 807 64.70 -12.92 -20.82
CA ASP A 807 63.61 -12.18 -20.19
C ASP A 807 63.06 -12.91 -18.96
N HIS A 808 62.93 -14.24 -19.03
CA HIS A 808 62.55 -15.07 -17.88
C HIS A 808 63.59 -15.02 -16.74
N ILE A 809 64.89 -15.06 -17.08
CA ILE A 809 65.98 -14.87 -16.11
C ILE A 809 65.90 -13.50 -15.44
N GLU A 810 65.71 -12.44 -16.22
CA GLU A 810 65.62 -11.08 -15.69
C GLU A 810 64.32 -10.84 -14.91
N ALA A 811 63.21 -11.50 -15.28
CA ALA A 811 61.97 -11.47 -14.50
C ALA A 811 62.18 -12.08 -13.11
N MET A 812 62.80 -13.26 -13.05
CA MET A 812 63.18 -13.91 -11.79
C MET A 812 64.08 -13.01 -10.94
N ILE A 813 65.15 -12.47 -11.52
CA ILE A 813 66.10 -11.63 -10.78
C ILE A 813 65.43 -10.31 -10.34
N ARG A 814 64.65 -9.67 -11.20
CA ARG A 814 63.91 -8.45 -10.87
C ARG A 814 62.98 -8.65 -9.68
N GLN A 815 62.30 -9.80 -9.62
CA GLN A 815 61.46 -10.14 -8.47
C GLN A 815 62.30 -10.29 -7.19
N ALA A 816 63.46 -10.92 -7.26
CA ALA A 816 64.36 -11.00 -6.10
C ALA A 816 64.81 -9.61 -5.61
N TYR A 817 65.08 -8.68 -6.53
CA TYR A 817 65.42 -7.29 -6.19
C TYR A 817 64.28 -6.51 -5.51
N GLN A 818 63.02 -6.91 -5.69
CA GLN A 818 61.92 -6.27 -4.94
C GLN A 818 62.03 -6.50 -3.42
N TYR A 819 62.74 -7.54 -3.00
CA TYR A 819 63.02 -7.81 -1.58
C TYR A 819 64.32 -7.15 -1.09
N MET A 820 65.04 -6.39 -1.91
CA MET A 820 66.34 -5.82 -1.52
C MET A 820 66.25 -5.05 -0.19
N GLY A 821 67.12 -5.40 0.77
CA GLY A 821 67.16 -4.79 2.09
C GLY A 821 66.08 -5.26 3.07
N LYS A 822 65.12 -6.10 2.66
CA LYS A 822 64.11 -6.70 3.55
C LYS A 822 64.76 -7.67 4.54
N PRO A 823 64.24 -7.78 5.77
CA PRO A 823 64.85 -8.63 6.79
C PRO A 823 64.81 -10.10 6.40
N TRP A 824 65.84 -10.84 6.83
CA TRP A 824 65.84 -12.29 6.78
C TRP A 824 64.87 -12.82 7.85
N LEU A 825 63.89 -13.63 7.44
CA LEU A 825 62.90 -14.23 8.33
C LEU A 825 62.68 -15.70 7.95
N ALA A 826 62.94 -16.62 8.88
CA ALA A 826 62.84 -18.06 8.64
C ALA A 826 61.43 -18.48 8.19
N GLY A 827 61.35 -19.41 7.22
CA GLY A 827 60.11 -20.00 6.71
C GLY A 827 59.21 -19.04 5.93
N CYS A 828 59.72 -17.86 5.55
CA CYS A 828 58.93 -16.81 4.91
C CYS A 828 59.05 -16.84 3.39
N SER A 829 57.92 -17.01 2.68
CA SER A 829 57.81 -16.88 1.21
C SER A 829 56.50 -16.21 0.82
N SER A 830 56.39 -14.89 1.00
CA SER A 830 55.21 -14.10 0.63
C SER A 830 55.65 -12.76 0.02
N SER A 831 54.74 -11.81 -0.18
CA SER A 831 54.94 -10.54 -0.87
C SER A 831 56.21 -9.76 -0.47
N PRO A 832 56.86 -9.01 -1.38
CA PRO A 832 57.95 -8.08 -1.08
C PRO A 832 57.62 -7.00 -0.06
N ALA A 833 56.35 -6.87 0.34
CA ALA A 833 55.98 -6.09 1.52
C ALA A 833 56.75 -6.55 2.78
N TYR A 834 57.04 -7.85 2.90
CA TYR A 834 57.60 -8.49 4.09
C TYR A 834 59.06 -8.95 3.93
N GLY A 835 59.60 -9.58 4.98
CA GLY A 835 60.87 -10.31 4.94
C GLY A 835 60.75 -11.69 4.29
N VAL A 836 61.88 -12.34 4.06
CA VAL A 836 61.96 -13.60 3.32
C VAL A 836 63.21 -14.37 3.74
N ASP A 837 63.21 -15.70 3.71
CA ASP A 837 64.47 -16.46 3.84
C ASP A 837 65.10 -16.79 2.47
N CYS A 838 66.15 -17.60 2.46
CA CYS A 838 66.91 -17.93 1.26
C CYS A 838 66.06 -18.68 0.22
N SER A 839 65.37 -19.75 0.61
CA SER A 839 64.51 -20.54 -0.26
C SER A 839 63.22 -19.81 -0.62
N GLY A 840 62.64 -19.02 0.29
CA GLY A 840 61.48 -18.19 -0.01
C GLY A 840 61.76 -17.13 -1.08
N LEU A 841 62.95 -16.51 -1.04
CA LEU A 841 63.38 -15.54 -2.05
C LEU A 841 63.47 -16.22 -3.42
N VAL A 842 64.10 -17.39 -3.46
CA VAL A 842 64.24 -18.18 -4.68
C VAL A 842 62.88 -18.62 -5.21
N MET A 843 61.96 -19.12 -4.37
CA MET A 843 60.63 -19.53 -4.83
C MET A 843 59.86 -18.37 -5.46
N GLN A 844 59.80 -17.20 -4.79
CA GLN A 844 59.11 -16.03 -5.34
C GLN A 844 59.76 -15.54 -6.64
N ALA A 845 61.09 -15.59 -6.72
CA ALA A 845 61.81 -15.29 -7.94
C ALA A 845 61.48 -16.29 -9.08
N LEU A 846 61.48 -17.60 -8.80
CA LEU A 846 61.14 -18.65 -9.76
C LEU A 846 59.74 -18.46 -10.31
N TYR A 847 58.76 -18.15 -9.45
CA TYR A 847 57.39 -17.89 -9.86
C TYR A 847 57.30 -16.73 -10.85
N ALA A 848 57.98 -15.61 -10.59
CA ALA A 848 58.01 -14.48 -11.53
C ALA A 848 58.70 -14.83 -12.86
N GLY A 849 59.67 -15.74 -12.84
CA GLY A 849 60.29 -16.29 -14.04
C GLY A 849 59.45 -17.35 -14.76
N GLY A 850 58.26 -17.71 -14.28
CA GLY A 850 57.39 -18.72 -14.91
C GLY A 850 57.68 -20.16 -14.49
N ILE A 851 58.48 -20.39 -13.46
CA ILE A 851 58.77 -21.73 -12.94
C ILE A 851 57.95 -21.98 -11.68
N ASN A 852 57.21 -23.09 -11.67
CA ASN A 852 56.51 -23.59 -10.50
C ASN A 852 57.31 -24.77 -9.89
N PRO A 853 58.19 -24.54 -8.90
CA PRO A 853 59.01 -25.59 -8.32
C PRO A 853 58.15 -26.49 -7.42
N THR A 854 57.60 -27.59 -7.94
CA THR A 854 56.70 -28.49 -7.20
C THR A 854 57.34 -29.21 -6.01
N SER A 855 58.67 -29.22 -5.90
CA SER A 855 59.39 -29.72 -4.71
C SER A 855 59.21 -28.84 -3.47
N CYS A 856 58.73 -27.61 -3.62
CA CYS A 856 58.45 -26.67 -2.54
C CYS A 856 57.18 -25.86 -2.86
N SER A 857 56.67 -25.07 -1.93
CA SER A 857 55.64 -24.06 -2.24
C SER A 857 55.70 -22.93 -1.23
N SER A 858 55.23 -21.75 -1.62
CA SER A 858 55.17 -20.59 -0.72
C SER A 858 54.35 -20.85 0.55
N ILE A 859 53.23 -21.57 0.45
CA ILE A 859 52.36 -21.84 1.60
C ILE A 859 53.02 -22.84 2.55
N TYR A 860 53.44 -24.00 2.04
CA TYR A 860 54.05 -25.03 2.88
C TYR A 860 55.42 -24.62 3.44
N HIS A 861 56.04 -23.54 2.94
CA HIS A 861 57.33 -23.10 3.43
C HIS A 861 57.35 -22.76 4.91
N GLY A 862 56.24 -22.22 5.45
CA GLY A 862 56.10 -21.92 6.87
C GLY A 862 55.60 -23.10 7.72
N PHE A 863 55.38 -24.28 7.13
CA PHE A 863 54.89 -25.44 7.86
C PHE A 863 56.05 -26.18 8.55
N PRO A 864 55.80 -26.79 9.73
CA PRO A 864 56.80 -27.60 10.41
C PRO A 864 57.42 -28.66 9.47
N GLY A 865 58.75 -28.77 9.48
CA GLY A 865 59.50 -29.70 8.64
C GLY A 865 59.98 -29.13 7.29
N ASN A 866 59.65 -27.87 6.97
CA ASN A 866 60.04 -27.20 5.72
C ASN A 866 61.12 -26.11 5.91
N GLU A 867 61.78 -26.10 7.07
CA GLU A 867 62.78 -25.10 7.48
C GLU A 867 64.02 -25.09 6.57
N TRP A 868 64.20 -26.15 5.77
CA TRP A 868 65.35 -26.35 4.89
C TRP A 868 64.94 -26.65 3.45
N ASN A 869 63.95 -25.94 2.92
CA ASN A 869 63.52 -26.11 1.52
C ASN A 869 64.65 -25.91 0.49
N SER A 870 65.76 -25.25 0.84
CA SER A 870 66.99 -25.27 0.04
C SER A 870 67.53 -26.68 -0.24
N ARG A 871 67.32 -27.65 0.65
CA ARG A 871 67.68 -29.07 0.44
C ARG A 871 66.80 -29.69 -0.63
N ASN A 872 65.50 -29.46 -0.56
CA ASN A 872 64.52 -29.97 -1.52
C ASN A 872 64.82 -29.42 -2.92
N LEU A 873 65.06 -28.11 -3.05
CA LEU A 873 65.46 -27.47 -4.30
C LEU A 873 66.80 -27.99 -4.85
N PHE A 874 67.76 -28.38 -3.99
CA PHE A 874 69.06 -28.90 -4.44
C PHE A 874 68.97 -30.32 -5.03
N THR A 875 68.11 -31.15 -4.44
CA THR A 875 67.88 -32.54 -4.86
C THR A 875 66.84 -32.70 -5.96
N ASP A 876 66.14 -31.62 -6.33
CA ASP A 876 65.12 -31.63 -7.37
C ASP A 876 65.73 -31.96 -8.74
N PRO A 877 65.33 -33.07 -9.39
CA PRO A 877 65.91 -33.49 -10.66
C PRO A 877 65.50 -32.59 -11.84
N HIS A 878 64.51 -31.72 -11.69
CA HIS A 878 64.02 -30.84 -12.76
C HIS A 878 64.85 -29.56 -12.90
N PHE A 879 65.86 -29.36 -12.06
CA PHE A 879 66.89 -28.34 -12.27
C PHE A 879 68.18 -28.96 -12.77
N MET A 880 68.72 -28.42 -13.86
CA MET A 880 69.92 -28.96 -14.50
C MET A 880 71.15 -28.77 -13.62
N ASN A 881 71.90 -29.84 -13.39
CA ASN A 881 73.19 -29.75 -12.71
C ASN A 881 74.24 -29.09 -13.63
N VAL A 882 74.92 -28.06 -13.15
CA VAL A 882 75.92 -27.32 -13.92
C VAL A 882 77.25 -27.33 -13.17
N SER A 883 78.35 -27.48 -13.91
CA SER A 883 79.69 -27.36 -13.33
C SER A 883 79.90 -25.96 -12.77
N TYR A 884 80.77 -25.80 -11.78
CA TYR A 884 81.05 -24.45 -11.26
C TYR A 884 81.52 -23.51 -12.37
N GLY A 885 82.37 -23.96 -13.30
CA GLY A 885 82.92 -23.17 -14.40
C GLY A 885 81.88 -22.65 -15.40
N ASP A 886 80.78 -23.39 -15.57
CA ASP A 886 79.75 -23.11 -16.58
C ASP A 886 78.54 -22.34 -16.03
N ARG A 887 78.62 -21.87 -14.79
CA ARG A 887 77.57 -21.08 -14.13
C ARG A 887 77.27 -19.80 -14.91
N GLN A 888 75.99 -19.51 -15.05
CA GLN A 888 75.46 -18.34 -15.76
C GLN A 888 74.52 -17.56 -14.87
N ARG A 889 74.40 -16.25 -15.12
CA ARG A 889 73.40 -15.40 -14.47
C ARG A 889 72.02 -16.09 -14.54
N GLY A 890 71.33 -16.15 -13.40
CA GLY A 890 70.07 -16.88 -13.24
C GLY A 890 70.22 -18.29 -12.67
N ASP A 891 71.41 -18.88 -12.65
CA ASP A 891 71.62 -20.18 -12.00
C ASP A 891 71.49 -20.04 -10.46
N LEU A 892 70.99 -21.08 -9.81
CA LEU A 892 70.92 -21.17 -8.35
C LEU A 892 72.23 -21.72 -7.80
N VAL A 893 72.74 -21.11 -6.73
CA VAL A 893 73.97 -21.49 -6.03
C VAL A 893 73.62 -22.04 -4.66
N PHE A 894 74.02 -23.28 -4.38
CA PHE A 894 73.78 -23.94 -3.11
C PHE A 894 75.06 -24.03 -2.30
N TYR A 895 74.95 -23.97 -0.97
CA TYR A 895 76.08 -24.00 -0.06
C TYR A 895 75.94 -25.12 0.95
N TYR A 896 77.08 -25.70 1.36
CA TYR A 896 77.15 -26.56 2.52
C TYR A 896 77.31 -25.74 3.79
N GLN A 897 76.69 -26.20 4.88
CA GLN A 897 77.03 -25.75 6.21
C GLN A 897 78.48 -26.15 6.51
N PRO A 898 79.32 -25.22 6.99
CA PRO A 898 80.71 -25.53 7.33
C PRO A 898 80.81 -26.70 8.31
N GLY A 899 81.58 -27.72 7.94
CA GLY A 899 81.91 -28.87 8.80
C GLY A 899 80.89 -30.02 8.82
N THR A 900 79.69 -29.87 8.25
CA THR A 900 78.63 -30.91 8.33
C THR A 900 78.27 -31.52 6.98
N HIS A 901 78.69 -30.91 5.86
CA HIS A 901 78.37 -31.34 4.48
C HIS A 901 76.85 -31.43 4.20
N THR A 902 76.04 -30.65 4.92
CA THR A 902 74.59 -30.55 4.76
C THR A 902 74.23 -29.25 4.03
N ILE A 903 73.26 -29.27 3.10
CA ILE A 903 72.79 -28.03 2.46
C ILE A 903 72.06 -27.17 3.49
N TRP A 904 72.39 -25.88 3.52
CA TRP A 904 71.81 -24.92 4.47
C TRP A 904 71.42 -23.58 3.85
N HIS A 905 71.78 -23.32 2.59
CA HIS A 905 71.56 -22.03 1.95
C HIS A 905 71.49 -22.13 0.44
N VAL A 906 70.73 -21.23 -0.17
CA VAL A 906 70.59 -21.06 -1.62
C VAL A 906 70.58 -19.57 -1.99
N ALA A 907 71.18 -19.22 -3.13
CA ALA A 907 71.20 -17.87 -3.68
C ALA A 907 71.03 -17.87 -5.20
N ILE A 908 70.72 -16.71 -5.79
CA ILE A 908 70.59 -16.55 -7.26
C ILE A 908 71.86 -15.89 -7.80
N TYR A 909 72.52 -16.53 -8.76
CA TYR A 909 73.74 -16.01 -9.38
C TYR A 909 73.44 -14.84 -10.31
N LEU A 910 74.17 -13.74 -10.15
CA LEU A 910 73.99 -12.51 -10.91
C LEU A 910 74.99 -12.36 -12.08
N GLY A 911 75.94 -13.28 -12.21
CA GLY A 911 77.16 -13.06 -12.99
C GLY A 911 78.25 -12.40 -12.15
N ASN A 912 79.45 -12.22 -12.73
CA ASN A 912 80.57 -11.49 -12.12
C ASN A 912 80.91 -11.92 -10.68
N ASN A 913 80.77 -13.22 -10.36
CA ASN A 913 81.01 -13.74 -9.01
C ASN A 913 80.14 -13.10 -7.91
N GLN A 914 78.95 -12.62 -8.26
CA GLN A 914 77.99 -12.05 -7.32
C GLN A 914 76.71 -12.87 -7.26
N VAL A 915 76.06 -12.85 -6.09
CA VAL A 915 74.74 -13.45 -5.86
C VAL A 915 73.82 -12.44 -5.20
N ILE A 916 72.51 -12.54 -5.48
CA ILE A 916 71.47 -11.99 -4.61
C ILE A 916 70.95 -13.12 -3.73
N GLU A 917 70.78 -12.84 -2.45
CA GLU A 917 70.37 -13.82 -1.45
C GLU A 917 69.59 -13.16 -0.32
N SER A 918 68.86 -13.95 0.45
CA SER A 918 68.43 -13.57 1.79
C SER A 918 69.27 -14.29 2.83
N TRP A 919 70.03 -13.55 3.62
CA TRP A 919 70.87 -14.08 4.70
C TRP A 919 70.89 -13.09 5.87
N PRO A 920 70.99 -13.52 7.14
CA PRO A 920 70.99 -12.59 8.26
C PRO A 920 72.01 -11.43 8.10
N PRO A 921 71.57 -10.16 8.23
CA PRO A 921 70.24 -9.74 8.70
C PRO A 921 69.18 -9.49 7.61
N ARG A 922 69.53 -9.52 6.31
CA ARG A 922 68.64 -9.00 5.24
C ARG A 922 68.97 -9.55 3.84
N VAL A 923 68.07 -9.32 2.89
CA VAL A 923 68.33 -9.51 1.47
C VAL A 923 69.40 -8.54 0.98
N MET A 924 70.40 -9.06 0.27
CA MET A 924 71.56 -8.30 -0.17
C MET A 924 72.23 -8.90 -1.41
N VAL A 925 73.06 -8.10 -2.08
CA VAL A 925 74.03 -8.57 -3.07
C VAL A 925 75.37 -8.78 -2.37
N GLN A 926 75.98 -9.93 -2.60
CA GLN A 926 77.26 -10.31 -1.99
C GLN A 926 78.12 -11.08 -2.98
N PRO A 927 79.44 -11.19 -2.74
CA PRO A 927 80.27 -12.16 -3.45
C PRO A 927 79.70 -13.58 -3.33
N ILE A 928 79.86 -14.39 -4.38
CA ILE A 928 79.42 -15.79 -4.41
C ILE A 928 80.06 -16.61 -3.28
N VAL A 929 81.25 -16.23 -2.80
CA VAL A 929 81.91 -16.80 -1.62
C VAL A 929 82.34 -15.67 -0.70
N ASN A 930 82.03 -15.78 0.60
CA ASN A 930 82.47 -14.83 1.62
C ASN A 930 82.76 -15.53 2.96
N GLY A 931 83.09 -14.76 4.01
CA GLY A 931 83.43 -15.32 5.32
C GLY A 931 82.28 -16.05 6.05
N GLN A 932 81.02 -15.86 5.63
CA GLN A 932 79.84 -16.49 6.22
C GLN A 932 79.44 -17.78 5.47
N ARG A 933 79.73 -17.85 4.17
CA ARG A 933 79.52 -19.03 3.32
C ARG A 933 80.69 -19.18 2.35
N ASN A 934 81.50 -20.21 2.55
CA ASN A 934 82.72 -20.43 1.78
C ASN A 934 82.78 -21.78 1.06
N VAL A 935 81.77 -22.63 1.23
CA VAL A 935 81.72 -23.97 0.61
C VAL A 935 80.51 -24.07 -0.30
N ILE A 936 80.74 -24.02 -1.61
CA ILE A 936 79.70 -24.22 -2.64
C ILE A 936 79.44 -25.72 -2.78
N ALA A 937 78.18 -26.12 -2.69
CA ALA A 937 77.72 -27.49 -2.83
C ALA A 937 77.41 -27.86 -4.29
N GLY A 938 76.91 -26.90 -5.07
CA GLY A 938 76.63 -27.11 -6.49
C GLY A 938 75.85 -25.97 -7.11
N ILE A 939 75.74 -26.02 -8.44
CA ILE A 939 75.01 -25.05 -9.26
C ILE A 939 73.83 -25.77 -9.92
N ARG A 940 72.67 -25.12 -9.96
CA ARG A 940 71.45 -25.61 -10.61
C ARG A 940 70.92 -24.58 -11.60
N ARG A 941 70.78 -24.98 -12.86
CA ARG A 941 70.20 -24.13 -13.91
C ARG A 941 68.70 -24.31 -14.00
N VAL A 942 68.02 -23.17 -14.00
CA VAL A 942 66.56 -23.05 -14.01
C VAL A 942 66.02 -22.91 -15.43
N PHE A 943 66.71 -22.12 -16.24
CA PHE A 943 66.33 -21.81 -17.62
C PHE A 943 67.44 -22.35 -18.54
N ALA A 944 67.11 -23.30 -19.41
CA ALA A 944 68.04 -23.95 -20.33
C ALA A 944 67.96 -23.36 -21.74
#